data_AF-A0A9K3PKS0-F1
#
_entry.id   AF-A0A9K3PKS0-F1
#
_cell.length_a   1.000
_cell.length_b   1.000
_cell.length_c   1.000
_cell.angle_alpha   90.00
_cell.angle_beta   90.00
_cell.angle_gamma   90.00
#
_symmetry.space_group_name_H-M   'P 1'
#
loop_
_entity.id
_entity.type
_entity.pdbx_description
1 polymer ?
#
loop_
_entity_poly.entity_id
_entity_poly.type
_entity_poly.pdbx_seq_one_letter_code
_entity_poly.pdbx_strand_id
1 'polypeptide(L)'
;MSDDATPVIRRRSPKSQRRRDGLIQFAHDCTSQNGEDGILRQIFEMMLPPNENGIRHCVDVGAWDGRHLSNTFSLLVGPKNESTTIAHDQHDDGSWIADRDSRSIWRGILIEADPGKFRELQSLHEPLGNTCLNVTVSSNAVSESSLASILQKSTVQQTLPLDFDFLCIDVDGADYWIFHDVLTNTSYRPKVICIEFNPTMPNDLVYIPPCNDNLRHGASLAALAELAEMHNYLLVETTIYNAFFLPKHLYEQRFQDLVPDTSIEALHETTMGTSLYQLYDGTLKLWGCKKLLWHRLPIEEERLQILSPSQRSFPFAPNVTSTTTEISDPVVDISAYCQAQVAEPLHSRRECASQLLEQLKSHGFVLVNGTGISAQLCRDALRMTHLFLQEADESVRRSCMSVRDRARRGYSPINTENFASLIGEQGPNDLVRKFRIGSESSTESSLLQPNIWPAPSEHWDDETCDEFRSVVEAYYDAICIAANSIVQCVCDALLQEDEGLAASLDFLSSSNSQQSSNQRNGIPTTGLAHKTSILTLLGYQTGSRHKKKHHKKNRAVHPLVAAHTDVGVITVLLYDSGDCAVLQRQVSNSESDKGKFKDVVLPYPVPDDPIFVVNIADCLSALSHDTLPSTIHRVVPAEGSIPRNCLALFVGFDPDQELKLKEGKTVSYETWRKDRIAESQKVLRNRMSVSTS
;
A
#
# COMPACT_ATOMS: atom_id res chain seq x y z
N MET A 1 22.23 22.09 9.90
CA MET A 1 21.12 21.14 10.11
C MET A 1 21.08 20.28 8.87
N SER A 2 21.25 18.97 8.99
CA SER A 2 21.15 18.08 7.84
C SER A 2 19.74 18.18 7.28
N ASP A 3 19.63 18.59 6.02
CA ASP A 3 18.39 18.54 5.23
C ASP A 3 18.02 17.07 4.98
N ASP A 4 17.62 16.39 6.04
CA ASP A 4 17.14 15.03 5.97
C ASP A 4 15.70 15.09 5.45
N ALA A 5 15.41 14.45 4.32
CA ALA A 5 14.11 14.45 3.65
C ALA A 5 13.00 13.73 4.45
N THR A 6 13.25 13.42 5.72
CA THR A 6 12.34 12.71 6.62
C THR A 6 11.60 13.74 7.48
N PRO A 7 10.25 13.71 7.54
CA PRO A 7 9.50 14.63 8.38
C PRO A 7 9.87 14.44 9.86
N VAL A 8 10.12 15.56 10.56
CA VAL A 8 10.36 15.54 12.00
C VAL A 8 9.02 15.36 12.71
N ILE A 9 8.73 14.13 13.12
CA ILE A 9 7.52 13.80 13.85
C ILE A 9 7.87 13.74 15.34
N ARG A 10 7.24 14.62 16.15
CA ARG A 10 7.39 14.61 17.61
C ARG A 10 6.05 14.86 18.29
N ARG A 11 5.84 14.20 19.44
CA ARG A 11 4.69 14.50 20.29
C ARG A 11 4.92 15.82 21.01
N ARG A 12 4.03 16.79 20.77
CA ARG A 12 3.82 17.87 21.72
C ARG A 12 2.88 17.32 22.79
N SER A 13 3.27 17.39 24.06
CA SER A 13 2.34 17.11 25.15
C SER A 13 1.35 18.27 25.25
N PRO A 14 0.05 18.08 24.93
CA PRO A 14 -0.94 19.10 25.20
C PRO A 14 -1.05 19.31 26.71
N LYS A 15 -1.57 20.46 27.13
CA LYS A 15 -1.98 20.61 28.53
C LYS A 15 -3.19 19.71 28.74
N SER A 16 -3.03 18.64 29.51
CA SER A 16 -4.13 17.75 29.86
C SER A 16 -5.17 18.53 30.67
N GLN A 17 -6.45 18.35 30.35
CA GLN A 17 -7.56 18.82 31.18
C GLN A 17 -7.83 17.85 32.34
N ARG A 18 -7.27 16.63 32.27
CA ARG A 18 -7.42 15.62 33.30
C ARG A 18 -6.80 16.09 34.61
N ARG A 19 -7.64 16.14 35.63
CA ARG A 19 -7.26 16.39 37.01
C ARG A 19 -6.65 15.15 37.63
N ARG A 20 -5.64 15.35 38.47
CA ARG A 20 -4.90 14.27 39.16
C ARG A 20 -4.92 14.41 40.68
N ASP A 21 -5.74 15.34 41.18
CA ASP A 21 -5.92 15.69 42.59
C ASP A 21 -7.26 15.18 43.16
N GLY A 22 -8.04 14.44 42.37
CA GLY A 22 -9.29 13.79 42.76
C GLY A 22 -9.10 12.36 43.28
N LEU A 23 -9.97 11.43 42.90
CA LEU A 23 -9.91 10.04 43.35
C LEU A 23 -8.69 9.27 42.80
N ILE A 24 -8.23 9.60 41.58
CA ILE A 24 -7.07 8.96 40.95
C ILE A 24 -5.77 9.08 41.75
N GLN A 25 -5.65 10.05 42.67
CA GLN A 25 -4.46 10.18 43.52
C GLN A 25 -4.29 9.00 44.49
N PHE A 26 -5.37 8.27 44.75
CA PHE A 26 -5.39 7.08 45.60
C PHE A 26 -5.18 5.79 44.81
N ALA A 27 -4.95 5.87 43.49
CA ALA A 27 -4.75 4.72 42.63
C ALA A 27 -3.65 3.78 43.15
N HIS A 28 -4.02 2.53 43.39
CA HIS A 28 -3.12 1.49 43.87
C HIS A 28 -3.65 0.12 43.44
N ASP A 29 -2.76 -0.81 43.11
CA ASP A 29 -3.09 -2.17 42.68
C ASP A 29 -2.65 -3.19 43.74
N CYS A 30 -3.60 -3.97 44.23
CA CYS A 30 -3.38 -5.20 44.99
C CYS A 30 -3.65 -6.42 44.11
N THR A 31 -4.80 -6.42 43.45
CA THR A 31 -5.23 -7.39 42.44
C THR A 31 -5.76 -6.76 41.17
N SER A 32 -6.17 -5.49 41.20
CA SER A 32 -6.63 -4.75 40.03
C SER A 32 -5.52 -4.44 39.02
N GLN A 33 -5.88 -3.83 37.90
CA GLN A 33 -4.97 -3.62 36.77
C GLN A 33 -4.34 -2.23 36.74
N ASN A 34 -5.08 -1.18 37.13
CA ASN A 34 -4.71 0.22 36.88
C ASN A 34 -5.16 1.20 37.97
N GLY A 35 -5.18 0.74 39.22
CA GLY A 35 -5.34 1.53 40.43
C GLY A 35 -6.72 1.41 41.10
N GLU A 36 -7.58 0.55 40.60
CA GLU A 36 -8.97 0.40 41.04
C GLU A 36 -9.05 0.05 42.53
N ASP A 37 -8.20 -0.83 43.07
CA ASP A 37 -8.23 -1.22 44.50
C ASP A 37 -8.12 0.00 45.42
N GLY A 38 -7.21 0.92 45.12
CA GLY A 38 -6.98 2.13 45.92
C GLY A 38 -8.12 3.15 45.80
N ILE A 39 -8.69 3.31 44.59
CA ILE A 39 -9.87 4.16 44.35
C ILE A 39 -11.07 3.60 45.11
N LEU A 40 -11.35 2.31 44.99
CA LEU A 40 -12.45 1.63 45.67
C LEU A 40 -12.31 1.72 47.19
N ARG A 41 -11.10 1.52 47.72
CA ARG A 41 -10.81 1.73 49.15
C ARG A 41 -11.22 3.13 49.59
N GLN A 42 -10.75 4.16 48.87
CA GLN A 42 -11.07 5.54 49.20
C GLN A 42 -12.57 5.84 49.12
N ILE A 43 -13.26 5.35 48.07
CA ILE A 43 -14.70 5.53 47.92
C ILE A 43 -15.44 4.91 49.11
N PHE A 44 -15.14 3.66 49.47
CA PHE A 44 -15.83 3.02 50.58
C PHE A 44 -15.46 3.59 51.96
N GLU A 45 -14.23 4.06 52.17
CA GLU A 45 -13.84 4.81 53.37
C GLU A 45 -14.64 6.12 53.49
N MET A 46 -14.79 6.88 52.42
CA MET A 46 -15.57 8.14 52.41
C MET A 46 -17.07 7.92 52.52
N MET A 47 -17.59 6.81 52.00
CA MET A 47 -18.98 6.41 52.18
C MET A 47 -19.31 5.98 53.61
N LEU A 48 -18.31 5.66 54.45
CA LEU A 48 -18.46 5.13 55.81
C LEU A 48 -18.21 6.16 56.92
N PRO A 49 -19.25 6.53 57.67
CA PRO A 49 -19.18 6.62 59.13
C PRO A 49 -19.85 5.38 59.80
N PRO A 50 -19.60 5.11 61.10
CA PRO A 50 -19.66 3.77 61.69
C PRO A 50 -21.09 3.23 61.85
N ASN A 51 -21.44 2.25 61.03
CA ASN A 51 -22.31 1.15 61.47
C ASN A 51 -21.41 -0.08 61.55
N GLU A 52 -20.74 -0.24 62.70
CA GLU A 52 -19.68 -1.21 63.00
C GLU A 52 -20.02 -2.69 62.78
N ASN A 53 -21.21 -3.04 62.28
CA ASN A 53 -21.68 -4.44 62.16
C ASN A 53 -22.40 -4.79 60.83
N GLY A 54 -22.36 -3.95 59.79
CA GLY A 54 -23.08 -4.19 58.54
C GLY A 54 -22.32 -5.07 57.53
N ILE A 55 -22.94 -6.15 57.05
CA ILE A 55 -22.44 -6.92 55.90
C ILE A 55 -22.59 -6.08 54.63
N ARG A 56 -21.50 -5.96 53.86
CA ARG A 56 -21.46 -5.29 52.55
C ARG A 56 -21.66 -6.28 51.42
N HIS A 57 -22.25 -5.84 50.32
CA HIS A 57 -22.57 -6.71 49.20
C HIS A 57 -21.96 -6.19 47.89
N CYS A 58 -21.37 -7.10 47.12
CA CYS A 58 -20.93 -6.81 45.77
C CYS A 58 -21.46 -7.82 44.76
N VAL A 59 -21.64 -7.37 43.52
CA VAL A 59 -21.90 -8.22 42.36
C VAL A 59 -20.76 -8.01 41.38
N ASP A 60 -20.14 -9.09 40.93
CA ASP A 60 -19.04 -9.07 39.97
C ASP A 60 -19.41 -9.91 38.74
N VAL A 61 -19.47 -9.26 37.58
CA VAL A 61 -19.89 -9.88 36.33
C VAL A 61 -18.69 -9.96 35.40
N GLY A 62 -18.28 -11.19 35.08
CA GLY A 62 -16.98 -11.47 34.46
C GLY A 62 -15.86 -11.63 35.47
N ALA A 63 -16.17 -12.27 36.61
CA ALA A 63 -15.24 -12.39 37.74
C ALA A 63 -14.00 -13.25 37.45
N TRP A 64 -13.95 -13.94 36.31
CA TRP A 64 -12.83 -14.76 35.85
C TRP A 64 -12.40 -15.83 36.87
N ASP A 65 -11.13 -15.83 37.31
CA ASP A 65 -10.64 -16.73 38.37
C ASP A 65 -10.86 -16.17 39.79
N GLY A 66 -11.45 -14.98 39.90
CA GLY A 66 -11.72 -14.30 41.17
C GLY A 66 -10.53 -13.58 41.77
N ARG A 67 -9.34 -13.60 41.14
CA ARG A 67 -8.14 -12.96 41.71
C ARG A 67 -7.40 -12.09 40.72
N HIS A 68 -7.09 -12.61 39.54
CA HIS A 68 -6.24 -11.90 38.60
C HIS A 68 -7.01 -10.74 37.97
N LEU A 69 -6.47 -9.52 38.10
CA LEU A 69 -7.10 -8.28 37.63
C LEU A 69 -8.48 -8.01 38.26
N SER A 70 -8.78 -8.65 39.40
CA SER A 70 -10.09 -8.52 40.04
C SER A 70 -10.22 -7.20 40.80
N ASN A 71 -11.30 -6.48 40.52
CA ASN A 71 -11.73 -5.28 41.24
C ASN A 71 -12.45 -5.60 42.56
N THR A 72 -12.77 -6.86 42.85
CA THR A 72 -13.54 -7.27 44.05
C THR A 72 -12.74 -8.14 45.02
N PHE A 73 -11.66 -8.80 44.60
CA PHE A 73 -10.90 -9.74 45.43
C PHE A 73 -10.43 -9.11 46.75
N SER A 74 -9.78 -7.94 46.70
CA SER A 74 -9.27 -7.26 47.90
C SER A 74 -10.36 -6.94 48.91
N LEU A 75 -11.59 -6.69 48.45
CA LEU A 75 -12.76 -6.47 49.31
C LEU A 75 -13.22 -7.78 49.97
N LEU A 76 -13.25 -8.86 49.20
CA LEU A 76 -13.79 -10.16 49.62
C LEU A 76 -12.86 -10.96 50.54
N VAL A 77 -11.56 -10.71 50.50
CA VAL A 77 -10.56 -11.43 51.32
C VAL A 77 -10.08 -10.62 52.53
N GLY A 78 -9.98 -9.29 52.44
CA GLY A 78 -9.48 -8.42 53.50
C GLY A 78 -7.94 -8.43 53.65
N PRO A 79 -7.34 -7.43 54.33
CA PRO A 79 -5.88 -7.33 54.51
C PRO A 79 -5.30 -8.34 55.52
N LYS A 80 -4.02 -8.75 55.34
CA LYS A 80 -3.24 -9.45 56.38
C LYS A 80 -3.01 -8.50 57.56
N ASN A 81 -3.19 -8.97 58.81
CA ASN A 81 -2.83 -8.20 60.01
C ASN A 81 -1.36 -7.75 59.97
N GLU A 82 -1.15 -6.44 60.11
CA GLU A 82 0.15 -5.77 60.14
C GLU A 82 0.96 -6.16 61.40
N SER A 83 1.85 -7.15 61.30
CA SER A 83 2.99 -7.24 62.23
C SER A 83 4.33 -7.59 61.58
N THR A 84 4.40 -7.61 60.25
CA THR A 84 5.67 -7.81 59.54
C THR A 84 5.87 -6.72 58.50
N THR A 85 6.87 -5.90 58.80
CA THR A 85 7.42 -4.78 58.07
C THR A 85 7.69 -5.04 56.58
N ILE A 86 7.31 -4.05 55.78
CA ILE A 86 7.86 -3.58 54.51
C ILE A 86 9.13 -4.33 54.05
N ALA A 87 9.01 -5.07 52.95
CA ALA A 87 10.08 -5.24 51.98
C ALA A 87 9.47 -5.25 50.58
N HIS A 88 9.97 -4.34 49.75
CA HIS A 88 9.77 -4.36 48.30
C HIS A 88 10.33 -5.66 47.74
N ASP A 89 9.48 -6.58 47.28
CA ASP A 89 9.91 -7.65 46.37
C ASP A 89 8.76 -8.08 45.45
N GLN A 90 9.04 -8.07 44.14
CA GLN A 90 8.14 -8.40 43.03
C GLN A 90 8.07 -9.92 42.76
N HIS A 91 7.99 -10.75 43.80
CA HIS A 91 7.78 -12.18 43.63
C HIS A 91 6.69 -12.68 44.58
N ASP A 92 5.50 -12.86 44.00
CA ASP A 92 4.35 -13.55 44.56
C ASP A 92 4.68 -15.03 44.79
N ASP A 93 4.78 -15.43 46.07
CA ASP A 93 5.03 -16.82 46.49
C ASP A 93 3.76 -17.58 46.89
N GLY A 94 2.58 -17.04 46.58
CA GLY A 94 1.32 -17.75 46.79
C GLY A 94 0.86 -17.83 48.25
N SER A 95 1.38 -17.01 49.16
CA SER A 95 0.97 -17.02 50.58
C SER A 95 -0.20 -16.08 50.92
N TRP A 96 -1.30 -16.13 50.17
CA TRP A 96 -2.59 -15.52 50.58
C TRP A 96 -3.45 -16.59 51.27
N ILE A 97 -3.13 -16.90 52.52
CA ILE A 97 -4.00 -17.72 53.39
C ILE A 97 -4.93 -16.73 54.08
N ALA A 98 -6.22 -16.78 53.73
CA ALA A 98 -7.26 -16.17 54.52
C ALA A 98 -7.10 -16.61 55.98
N ASP A 99 -6.88 -15.67 56.89
CA ASP A 99 -7.01 -15.97 58.30
C ASP A 99 -8.44 -16.49 58.51
N ARG A 100 -8.58 -17.78 58.83
CA ARG A 100 -9.90 -18.45 58.89
C ARG A 100 -10.83 -17.80 59.91
N ASP A 101 -10.27 -16.99 60.82
CA ASP A 101 -10.98 -16.34 61.91
C ASP A 101 -11.35 -14.86 61.64
N SER A 102 -10.81 -14.19 60.61
CA SER A 102 -11.24 -12.83 60.22
C SER A 102 -12.07 -12.84 58.93
N ARG A 103 -13.35 -13.17 59.03
CA ARG A 103 -14.25 -13.09 57.86
C ARG A 103 -14.37 -11.64 57.39
N SER A 104 -14.11 -11.40 56.11
CA SER A 104 -14.44 -10.12 55.48
C SER A 104 -15.90 -9.77 55.73
N ILE A 105 -16.18 -8.48 55.89
CA ILE A 105 -17.54 -7.93 55.98
C ILE A 105 -18.27 -8.00 54.64
N TRP A 106 -17.59 -8.34 53.54
CA TRP A 106 -18.15 -8.41 52.20
C TRP A 106 -18.73 -9.78 51.87
N ARG A 107 -19.82 -9.78 51.10
CA ARG A 107 -20.42 -10.95 50.47
C ARG A 107 -20.58 -10.67 48.98
N GLY A 108 -19.99 -11.53 48.17
CA GLY A 108 -19.97 -11.42 46.72
C GLY A 108 -20.97 -12.34 46.04
N ILE A 109 -21.56 -11.86 44.94
CA ILE A 109 -22.19 -12.68 43.91
C ILE A 109 -21.30 -12.57 42.67
N LEU A 110 -20.57 -13.64 42.38
CA LEU A 110 -19.50 -13.66 41.38
C LEU A 110 -19.95 -14.52 40.20
N ILE A 111 -20.02 -13.93 39.02
CA ILE A 111 -20.57 -14.55 37.83
C ILE A 111 -19.45 -14.73 36.81
N GLU A 112 -19.24 -15.96 36.36
CA GLU A 112 -18.23 -16.29 35.36
C GLU A 112 -18.80 -17.24 34.30
N ALA A 113 -18.56 -16.95 33.02
CA ALA A 113 -19.11 -17.71 31.91
C ALA A 113 -18.27 -18.98 31.60
N ASP A 114 -16.93 -18.88 31.65
CA ASP A 114 -16.04 -19.99 31.32
C ASP A 114 -16.04 -21.06 32.43
N PRO A 115 -16.37 -22.33 32.12
CA PRO A 115 -16.42 -23.39 33.13
C PRO A 115 -15.05 -23.73 33.75
N GLY A 116 -13.94 -23.39 33.10
CA GLY A 116 -12.60 -23.55 33.64
C GLY A 116 -12.33 -22.53 34.74
N LYS A 117 -12.48 -21.26 34.40
CA LYS A 117 -12.27 -20.12 35.29
C LYS A 117 -13.28 -20.09 36.42
N PHE A 118 -14.53 -20.43 36.15
CA PHE A 118 -15.55 -20.63 37.18
C PHE A 118 -15.12 -21.63 38.26
N ARG A 119 -14.44 -22.74 37.92
CA ARG A 119 -13.98 -23.72 38.92
C ARG A 119 -12.88 -23.14 39.82
N GLU A 120 -11.99 -22.32 39.26
CA GLU A 120 -10.97 -21.60 40.03
C GLU A 120 -11.62 -20.58 40.98
N LEU A 121 -12.54 -19.75 40.45
CA LEU A 121 -13.36 -18.81 41.20
C LEU A 121 -14.10 -19.47 42.36
N GLN A 122 -14.81 -20.58 42.07
CA GLN A 122 -15.60 -21.33 43.02
C GLN A 122 -14.72 -21.87 44.17
N SER A 123 -13.59 -22.49 43.82
CA SER A 123 -12.65 -23.04 44.81
C SER A 123 -12.08 -21.96 45.73
N LEU A 124 -11.94 -20.72 45.24
CA LEU A 124 -11.38 -19.61 45.98
C LEU A 124 -12.43 -18.91 46.86
N HIS A 125 -13.65 -18.70 46.36
CA HIS A 125 -14.62 -17.79 46.96
C HIS A 125 -15.77 -18.47 47.72
N GLU A 126 -16.16 -19.70 47.40
CA GLU A 126 -17.20 -20.41 48.19
C GLU A 126 -16.79 -20.62 49.66
N PRO A 127 -15.52 -21.00 50.00
CA PRO A 127 -15.10 -21.12 51.39
C PRO A 127 -15.17 -19.80 52.18
N LEU A 128 -15.16 -18.67 51.49
CA LEU A 128 -15.29 -17.32 52.07
C LEU A 128 -16.76 -16.91 52.28
N GLY A 129 -17.72 -17.73 51.84
CA GLY A 129 -19.15 -17.47 51.96
C GLY A 129 -19.73 -16.63 50.82
N ASN A 130 -19.06 -16.57 49.67
CA ASN A 130 -19.56 -15.89 48.47
C ASN A 130 -20.35 -16.86 47.58
N THR A 131 -21.30 -16.31 46.82
CA THR A 131 -22.09 -17.07 45.83
C THR A 131 -21.40 -17.00 44.48
N CYS A 132 -21.01 -18.14 43.92
CA CYS A 132 -20.41 -18.22 42.58
C CYS A 132 -21.41 -18.81 41.59
N LEU A 133 -21.57 -18.22 40.41
CA LEU A 133 -22.52 -18.64 39.38
C LEU A 133 -21.80 -18.86 38.04
N ASN A 134 -21.98 -20.03 37.42
CA ASN A 134 -21.48 -20.30 36.07
C ASN A 134 -22.53 -19.95 35.02
N VAL A 135 -22.57 -18.70 34.56
CA VAL A 135 -23.59 -18.20 33.63
C VAL A 135 -22.96 -17.20 32.66
N THR A 136 -23.24 -17.37 31.37
CA THR A 136 -23.02 -16.31 30.37
C THR A 136 -24.14 -15.28 30.48
N VAL A 137 -23.82 -14.10 30.99
CA VAL A 137 -24.80 -13.01 31.09
C VAL A 137 -25.12 -12.47 29.71
N SER A 138 -26.41 -12.41 29.37
CA SER A 138 -26.88 -11.93 28.07
C SER A 138 -27.13 -10.42 28.09
N SER A 139 -26.75 -9.74 27.00
CA SER A 139 -27.12 -8.35 26.69
C SER A 139 -28.62 -8.19 26.43
N ASN A 140 -29.32 -9.27 26.08
CA ASN A 140 -30.76 -9.24 25.84
C ASN A 140 -31.54 -9.29 27.16
N ALA A 141 -32.16 -8.17 27.53
CA ALA A 141 -32.96 -8.02 28.75
C ALA A 141 -34.08 -9.07 28.92
N VAL A 142 -34.63 -9.61 27.83
CA VAL A 142 -35.73 -10.60 27.86
C VAL A 142 -35.22 -12.02 28.15
N SER A 143 -33.91 -12.25 28.07
CA SER A 143 -33.29 -13.54 28.33
C SER A 143 -33.40 -13.94 29.81
N GLU A 144 -33.62 -15.22 30.09
CA GLU A 144 -33.51 -15.77 31.46
C GLU A 144 -32.08 -15.70 32.02
N SER A 145 -31.11 -15.48 31.14
CA SER A 145 -29.70 -15.25 31.45
C SER A 145 -29.31 -13.76 31.44
N SER A 146 -30.27 -12.83 31.35
CA SER A 146 -29.99 -11.40 31.58
C SER A 146 -29.60 -11.16 33.04
N LEU A 147 -28.84 -10.10 33.31
CA LEU A 147 -28.42 -9.81 34.68
C LEU A 147 -29.62 -9.51 35.57
N ALA A 148 -30.62 -8.79 35.06
CA ALA A 148 -31.88 -8.56 35.76
C ALA A 148 -32.55 -9.87 36.19
N SER A 149 -32.70 -10.82 35.25
CA SER A 149 -33.29 -12.14 35.52
C SER A 149 -32.50 -12.93 36.56
N ILE A 150 -31.16 -12.89 36.48
CA ILE A 150 -30.28 -13.57 37.43
C ILE A 150 -30.43 -12.99 38.85
N LEU A 151 -30.39 -11.66 38.98
CA LEU A 151 -30.49 -10.98 40.28
C LEU A 151 -31.88 -11.07 40.92
N GLN A 152 -32.91 -11.34 40.13
CA GLN A 152 -34.29 -11.53 40.61
C GLN A 152 -34.59 -12.99 41.01
N LYS A 153 -33.68 -13.95 40.75
CA LYS A 153 -33.86 -15.33 41.24
C LYS A 153 -33.91 -15.33 42.76
N SER A 154 -34.85 -16.10 43.33
CA SER A 154 -35.15 -16.09 44.77
C SER A 154 -33.94 -16.36 45.66
N THR A 155 -32.97 -17.15 45.20
CA THR A 155 -31.73 -17.44 45.92
C THR A 155 -30.80 -16.23 46.05
N VAL A 156 -30.80 -15.33 45.05
CA VAL A 156 -30.00 -14.11 45.01
C VAL A 156 -30.75 -12.94 45.64
N GLN A 157 -32.03 -12.79 45.29
CA GLN A 157 -32.85 -11.67 45.74
C GLN A 157 -33.03 -11.64 47.27
N GLN A 158 -33.02 -12.80 47.95
CA GLN A 158 -33.13 -12.87 49.40
C GLN A 158 -31.87 -12.38 50.13
N THR A 159 -30.72 -12.36 49.45
CA THR A 159 -29.43 -12.03 50.05
C THR A 159 -28.88 -10.69 49.60
N LEU A 160 -29.36 -10.13 48.48
CA LEU A 160 -28.85 -8.88 47.92
C LEU A 160 -29.78 -7.69 48.22
N PRO A 161 -29.33 -6.67 48.98
CA PRO A 161 -30.08 -5.43 49.19
C PRO A 161 -30.35 -4.68 47.88
N LEU A 162 -31.47 -3.95 47.79
CA LEU A 162 -31.76 -3.12 46.61
C LEU A 162 -30.68 -2.07 46.36
N ASP A 163 -30.08 -1.51 47.41
CA ASP A 163 -29.01 -0.51 47.37
C ASP A 163 -27.64 -1.09 47.75
N PHE A 164 -27.33 -2.29 47.25
CA PHE A 164 -26.06 -2.96 47.54
C PHE A 164 -24.84 -2.10 47.18
N ASP A 165 -23.69 -2.42 47.78
CA ASP A 165 -22.57 -1.49 47.84
C ASP A 165 -21.82 -1.35 46.52
N PHE A 166 -21.57 -2.44 45.81
CA PHE A 166 -20.69 -2.44 44.65
C PHE A 166 -21.16 -3.31 43.48
N LEU A 167 -21.24 -2.74 42.28
CA LEU A 167 -21.43 -3.46 41.03
C LEU A 167 -20.18 -3.32 40.17
N CYS A 168 -19.55 -4.45 39.83
CA CYS A 168 -18.46 -4.55 38.87
C CYS A 168 -18.96 -5.24 37.59
N ILE A 169 -18.74 -4.63 36.44
CA ILE A 169 -19.11 -5.18 35.12
C ILE A 169 -17.86 -5.13 34.22
N ASP A 170 -17.37 -6.30 33.86
CA ASP A 170 -16.24 -6.47 32.95
C ASP A 170 -16.41 -7.77 32.16
N VAL A 171 -17.11 -7.71 31.03
CA VAL A 171 -17.41 -8.88 30.18
C VAL A 171 -16.87 -8.75 28.75
N ASP A 172 -15.92 -7.84 28.55
CA ASP A 172 -15.23 -7.56 27.28
C ASP A 172 -16.18 -7.26 26.09
N GLY A 173 -17.33 -6.62 26.28
CA GLY A 173 -18.12 -6.15 25.14
C GLY A 173 -19.59 -5.79 25.38
N ALA A 174 -20.33 -6.59 26.16
CA ALA A 174 -21.77 -6.41 26.36
C ALA A 174 -22.12 -5.45 27.53
N ASP A 175 -21.10 -4.82 28.10
CA ASP A 175 -21.10 -4.07 29.37
C ASP A 175 -22.19 -3.00 29.42
N TYR A 176 -22.31 -2.21 28.34
CA TYR A 176 -23.35 -1.17 28.21
C TYR A 176 -24.76 -1.73 28.39
N TRP A 177 -25.06 -2.86 27.74
CA TRP A 177 -26.40 -3.45 27.77
C TRP A 177 -26.70 -4.15 29.09
N ILE A 178 -25.69 -4.76 29.72
CA ILE A 178 -25.80 -5.31 31.07
C ILE A 178 -26.07 -4.19 32.07
N PHE A 179 -25.35 -3.07 31.97
CA PHE A 179 -25.57 -1.90 32.81
C PHE A 179 -26.95 -1.28 32.61
N HIS A 180 -27.35 -1.11 31.34
CA HIS A 180 -28.69 -0.65 30.97
C HIS A 180 -29.78 -1.55 31.55
N ASP A 181 -29.64 -2.87 31.44
CA ASP A 181 -30.59 -3.86 31.96
C ASP A 181 -30.79 -3.72 33.48
N VAL A 182 -29.71 -3.58 34.25
CA VAL A 182 -29.79 -3.36 35.70
C VAL A 182 -30.55 -2.06 36.02
N LEU A 183 -30.23 -0.96 35.35
CA LEU A 183 -30.82 0.35 35.65
C LEU A 183 -32.28 0.48 35.21
N THR A 184 -32.68 -0.22 34.14
CA THR A 184 -34.02 -0.11 33.52
C THR A 184 -34.99 -1.19 33.96
N ASN A 185 -34.55 -2.44 34.09
CA ASN A 185 -35.41 -3.60 34.32
C ASN A 185 -35.36 -4.13 35.75
N THR A 186 -34.63 -3.45 36.65
CA THR A 186 -34.58 -3.79 38.07
C THR A 186 -34.79 -2.59 38.98
N SER A 187 -35.21 -2.88 40.21
CA SER A 187 -35.26 -1.91 41.31
C SER A 187 -33.92 -1.73 42.02
N TYR A 188 -32.86 -2.44 41.60
CA TYR A 188 -31.55 -2.33 42.22
C TYR A 188 -30.89 -0.98 41.89
N ARG A 189 -30.24 -0.36 42.86
CA ARG A 189 -29.51 0.90 42.76
C ARG A 189 -28.18 0.79 43.50
N PRO A 190 -27.16 0.16 42.87
CA PRO A 190 -25.85 -0.03 43.48
C PRO A 190 -25.25 1.31 43.91
N LYS A 191 -24.55 1.36 45.04
CA LYS A 191 -23.97 2.62 45.53
C LYS A 191 -22.70 3.04 44.79
N VAL A 192 -21.96 2.07 44.26
CA VAL A 192 -20.78 2.27 43.43
C VAL A 192 -20.89 1.32 42.24
N ILE A 193 -20.65 1.85 41.04
CA ILE A 193 -20.53 1.05 39.82
C ILE A 193 -19.13 1.24 39.27
N CYS A 194 -18.44 0.14 39.00
CA CYS A 194 -17.22 0.09 38.21
C CYS A 194 -17.55 -0.69 36.93
N ILE A 195 -17.29 -0.09 35.77
CA ILE A 195 -17.62 -0.69 34.48
C ILE A 195 -16.52 -0.45 33.46
N GLU A 196 -16.20 -1.48 32.71
CA GLU A 196 -15.23 -1.41 31.62
C GLU A 196 -15.76 -0.56 30.44
N PHE A 197 -14.88 0.24 29.84
CA PHE A 197 -15.14 0.95 28.58
C PHE A 197 -13.96 0.74 27.62
N ASN A 198 -14.20 0.96 26.32
CA ASN A 198 -13.14 0.85 25.34
C ASN A 198 -12.18 2.06 25.42
N PRO A 199 -10.91 1.87 25.84
CA PRO A 199 -9.99 2.98 26.13
C PRO A 199 -9.43 3.66 24.87
N THR A 200 -9.72 3.10 23.68
CA THR A 200 -9.25 3.62 22.40
C THR A 200 -10.18 4.68 21.81
N MET A 201 -11.42 4.75 22.30
CA MET A 201 -12.43 5.67 21.80
C MET A 201 -12.20 7.08 22.35
N PRO A 202 -12.34 8.13 21.52
CA PRO A 202 -12.17 9.51 21.98
C PRO A 202 -13.37 9.96 22.84
N ASN A 203 -13.14 10.95 23.70
CA ASN A 203 -14.13 11.43 24.66
C ASN A 203 -15.39 12.05 24.02
N ASP A 204 -15.28 12.57 22.80
CA ASP A 204 -16.35 13.20 22.04
C ASP A 204 -17.16 12.21 21.17
N LEU A 205 -16.85 10.90 21.26
CA LEU A 205 -17.58 9.85 20.56
C LEU A 205 -18.55 9.16 21.51
N VAL A 206 -19.84 9.20 21.17
CA VAL A 206 -20.87 8.31 21.75
C VAL A 206 -21.01 7.08 20.86
N TYR A 207 -20.43 5.97 21.31
CA TYR A 207 -20.53 4.66 20.66
C TYR A 207 -21.21 3.67 21.60
N ILE A 208 -22.43 3.27 21.22
CA ILE A 208 -23.19 2.19 21.87
C ILE A 208 -23.03 0.94 20.99
N PRO A 209 -22.46 -0.17 21.49
CA PRO A 209 -22.31 -1.38 20.71
C PRO A 209 -23.69 -1.98 20.38
N PRO A 210 -23.84 -2.72 19.27
CA PRO A 210 -25.08 -3.45 19.01
C PRO A 210 -25.40 -4.43 20.15
N CYS A 211 -26.68 -4.60 20.49
CA CYS A 211 -27.13 -5.58 21.48
C CYS A 211 -26.95 -7.01 20.93
N ASN A 212 -25.75 -7.56 21.08
CA ASN A 212 -25.37 -8.87 20.57
C ASN A 212 -24.25 -9.49 21.41
N ASP A 213 -24.54 -10.64 22.03
CA ASP A 213 -23.65 -11.37 22.94
C ASP A 213 -22.36 -11.89 22.27
N ASN A 214 -22.29 -11.90 20.93
CA ASN A 214 -21.14 -12.39 20.18
C ASN A 214 -20.17 -11.28 19.75
N LEU A 215 -20.51 -10.00 19.99
CA LEU A 215 -19.63 -8.87 19.64
C LEU A 215 -18.78 -8.46 20.84
N ARG A 216 -17.56 -7.99 20.54
CA ARG A 216 -16.53 -7.61 21.53
C ARG A 216 -15.98 -6.23 21.20
N HIS A 217 -16.89 -5.24 21.11
CA HIS A 217 -16.53 -3.88 20.70
C HIS A 217 -16.20 -2.97 21.89
N GLY A 218 -16.82 -3.22 23.04
CA GLY A 218 -16.88 -2.28 24.16
C GLY A 218 -17.68 -1.02 23.82
N ALA A 219 -18.09 -0.28 24.85
CA ALA A 219 -18.76 1.01 24.69
C ALA A 219 -17.77 2.17 24.85
N SER A 220 -18.10 3.32 24.26
CA SER A 220 -17.41 4.57 24.60
C SER A 220 -17.71 4.99 26.04
N LEU A 221 -16.77 5.67 26.70
CA LEU A 221 -17.00 6.30 28.00
C LEU A 221 -18.18 7.28 27.97
N ALA A 222 -18.35 8.06 26.89
CA ALA A 222 -19.44 9.01 26.76
C ALA A 222 -20.82 8.32 26.80
N ALA A 223 -20.99 7.21 26.08
CA ALA A 223 -22.22 6.42 26.12
C ALA A 223 -22.57 5.92 27.54
N LEU A 224 -21.57 5.44 28.29
CA LEU A 224 -21.79 4.99 29.68
C LEU A 224 -22.14 6.17 30.61
N ALA A 225 -21.48 7.31 30.44
CA ALA A 225 -21.76 8.51 31.22
C ALA A 225 -23.17 9.06 30.96
N GLU A 226 -23.60 9.13 29.70
CA GLU A 226 -24.96 9.54 29.34
C GLU A 226 -26.01 8.57 29.90
N LEU A 227 -25.77 7.25 29.82
CA LEU A 227 -26.64 6.23 30.41
C LEU A 227 -26.73 6.39 31.93
N ALA A 228 -25.60 6.57 32.61
CA ALA A 228 -25.54 6.79 34.05
C ALA A 228 -26.32 8.06 34.46
N GLU A 229 -26.12 9.17 33.75
CA GLU A 229 -26.77 10.45 34.02
C GLU A 229 -28.30 10.36 33.87
N MET A 230 -28.79 9.69 32.82
CA MET A 230 -30.23 9.43 32.64
C MET A 230 -30.88 8.72 33.84
N HIS A 231 -30.10 7.96 34.60
CA HIS A 231 -30.54 7.22 35.78
C HIS A 231 -30.06 7.83 37.11
N ASN A 232 -29.67 9.10 37.12
CA ASN A 232 -29.19 9.87 38.29
C ASN A 232 -27.90 9.33 38.93
N TYR A 233 -26.99 8.83 38.11
CA TYR A 233 -25.61 8.55 38.48
C TYR A 233 -24.66 9.58 37.85
N LEU A 234 -23.52 9.83 38.49
CA LEU A 234 -22.48 10.72 38.00
C LEU A 234 -21.16 9.97 37.90
N LEU A 235 -20.40 10.25 36.83
CA LEU A 235 -19.01 9.81 36.69
C LEU A 235 -18.18 10.52 37.77
N VAL A 236 -17.35 9.78 38.51
CA VAL A 236 -16.50 10.36 39.56
C VAL A 236 -15.02 10.10 39.36
N GLU A 237 -14.64 9.08 38.58
CA GLU A 237 -13.25 8.81 38.22
C GLU A 237 -13.17 7.83 37.03
N THR A 238 -12.02 7.81 36.36
CA THR A 238 -11.66 6.75 35.40
C THR A 238 -10.25 6.22 35.64
N THR A 239 -10.01 4.93 35.41
CA THR A 239 -8.65 4.40 35.24
C THR A 239 -8.31 4.35 33.75
N ILE A 240 -7.50 3.39 33.31
CA ILE A 240 -7.25 3.17 31.89
C ILE A 240 -8.46 2.51 31.24
N TYR A 241 -9.06 1.52 31.90
CA TYR A 241 -10.14 0.68 31.34
C TYR A 241 -11.49 0.90 32.03
N ASN A 242 -11.49 1.33 33.30
CA ASN A 242 -12.70 1.34 34.12
C ASN A 242 -13.21 2.75 34.40
N ALA A 243 -14.53 2.89 34.44
CA ALA A 243 -15.24 4.09 34.84
C ALA A 243 -16.00 3.86 36.15
N PHE A 244 -15.92 4.84 37.06
CA PHE A 244 -16.59 4.79 38.37
C PHE A 244 -17.78 5.74 38.40
N PHE A 245 -18.95 5.21 38.78
CA PHE A 245 -20.17 5.99 38.92
C PHE A 245 -20.76 5.89 40.33
N LEU A 246 -21.29 7.02 40.82
CA LEU A 246 -22.00 7.11 42.10
C LEU A 246 -23.40 7.71 41.89
N PRO A 247 -24.40 7.33 42.70
CA PRO A 247 -25.67 8.04 42.75
C PRO A 247 -25.45 9.53 43.04
N LYS A 248 -26.12 10.41 42.29
CA LYS A 248 -25.95 11.87 42.39
C LYS A 248 -26.07 12.40 43.83
N HIS A 249 -27.05 11.91 44.58
CA HIS A 249 -27.25 12.33 45.97
C HIS A 249 -26.05 11.97 46.88
N LEU A 250 -25.40 10.84 46.65
CA LEU A 250 -24.24 10.40 47.43
C LEU A 250 -22.99 11.21 47.06
N TYR A 251 -22.82 11.49 45.76
CA TYR A 251 -21.77 12.37 45.26
C TYR A 251 -21.86 13.77 45.92
N GLU A 252 -23.03 14.41 45.86
CA GLU A 252 -23.27 15.75 46.44
C GLU A 252 -23.00 15.76 47.96
N GLN A 253 -23.26 14.65 48.66
CA GLN A 253 -23.13 14.58 50.11
C GLN A 253 -21.71 14.30 50.62
N ARG A 254 -20.82 13.75 49.79
CA ARG A 254 -19.52 13.19 50.24
C ARG A 254 -18.34 13.45 49.32
N PHE A 255 -18.55 13.62 48.02
CA PHE A 255 -17.48 13.60 47.02
C PHE A 255 -17.31 14.92 46.26
N GLN A 256 -18.28 15.83 46.32
CA GLN A 256 -18.25 17.09 45.57
C GLN A 256 -17.00 17.94 45.85
N ASP A 257 -16.51 17.98 47.09
CA ASP A 257 -15.30 18.73 47.43
C ASP A 257 -14.02 18.09 46.84
N LEU A 258 -13.97 16.75 46.79
CA LEU A 258 -12.82 16.00 46.27
C LEU A 258 -12.82 15.94 44.72
N VAL A 259 -14.01 15.85 44.12
CA VAL A 259 -14.22 15.75 42.68
C VAL A 259 -15.21 16.84 42.24
N PRO A 260 -14.80 18.12 42.20
CA PRO A 260 -15.74 19.22 41.94
C PRO A 260 -16.05 19.41 40.44
N ASP A 261 -15.41 18.66 39.55
CA ASP A 261 -15.71 18.61 38.12
C ASP A 261 -15.79 17.14 37.68
N THR A 262 -16.99 16.70 37.31
CA THR A 262 -17.30 15.32 36.90
C THR A 262 -17.35 15.15 35.40
N SER A 263 -16.93 16.14 34.62
CA SER A 263 -16.87 16.03 33.16
C SER A 263 -15.86 14.98 32.71
N ILE A 264 -16.11 14.37 31.55
CA ILE A 264 -15.21 13.38 30.95
C ILE A 264 -13.83 14.01 30.70
N GLU A 265 -13.80 15.27 30.27
CA GLU A 265 -12.57 16.05 30.03
C GLU A 265 -11.73 16.23 31.29
N ALA A 266 -12.37 16.40 32.45
CA ALA A 266 -11.68 16.54 33.73
C ALA A 266 -11.20 15.20 34.30
N LEU A 267 -11.85 14.08 33.97
CA LEU A 267 -11.59 12.77 34.59
C LEU A 267 -10.83 11.79 33.68
N HIS A 268 -10.87 11.95 32.36
CA HIS A 268 -10.30 11.00 31.40
C HIS A 268 -9.40 11.67 30.34
N GLU A 269 -8.33 10.97 29.97
CA GLU A 269 -7.46 11.33 28.87
C GLU A 269 -7.26 10.10 27.97
N THR A 270 -7.66 10.20 26.70
CA THR A 270 -7.54 9.10 25.74
C THR A 270 -6.06 8.81 25.42
N THR A 271 -5.46 7.88 26.14
CA THR A 271 -4.03 7.54 25.98
C THR A 271 -3.77 6.47 24.92
N MET A 272 -4.79 5.66 24.60
CA MET A 272 -4.71 4.53 23.66
C MET A 272 -5.40 4.80 22.32
N GLY A 273 -5.84 6.04 22.09
CA GLY A 273 -6.54 6.44 20.88
C GLY A 273 -5.65 6.52 19.64
N THR A 274 -6.25 6.28 18.48
CA THR A 274 -5.63 6.46 17.16
C THR A 274 -6.29 7.64 16.48
N SER A 275 -5.52 8.66 16.10
CA SER A 275 -6.02 9.82 15.36
C SER A 275 -5.62 9.74 13.89
N LEU A 276 -6.56 10.02 12.99
CA LEU A 276 -6.31 10.14 11.55
C LEU A 276 -6.12 11.62 11.20
N TYR A 277 -5.11 11.94 10.40
CA TYR A 277 -4.97 13.25 9.76
C TYR A 277 -4.60 13.09 8.29
N GLN A 278 -4.84 14.14 7.50
CA GLN A 278 -4.63 14.12 6.06
C GLN A 278 -3.56 15.15 5.71
N LEU A 279 -2.65 14.76 4.82
CA LEU A 279 -1.72 15.69 4.19
C LEU A 279 -2.42 16.36 3.00
N TYR A 280 -1.88 17.50 2.57
CA TYR A 280 -2.44 18.25 1.44
C TYR A 280 -2.46 17.46 0.14
N ASP A 281 -1.55 16.51 -0.03
CA ASP A 281 -1.50 15.61 -1.18
C ASP A 281 -2.53 14.48 -1.13
N GLY A 282 -3.36 14.41 -0.08
CA GLY A 282 -4.34 13.33 0.12
C GLY A 282 -3.78 12.08 0.79
N THR A 283 -2.52 12.08 1.22
CA THR A 283 -1.96 11.00 2.05
C THR A 283 -2.64 10.97 3.42
N LEU A 284 -3.18 9.82 3.81
CA LEU A 284 -3.70 9.59 5.16
C LEU A 284 -2.55 9.21 6.11
N LYS A 285 -2.54 9.78 7.30
CA LYS A 285 -1.53 9.51 8.32
C LYS A 285 -2.17 9.25 9.67
N LEU A 286 -1.51 8.42 10.46
CA LEU A 286 -1.94 8.11 11.82
C LEU A 286 -1.09 8.84 12.85
N TRP A 287 -1.71 9.15 13.97
CA TRP A 287 -1.09 9.70 15.17
C TRP A 287 -1.64 9.00 16.41
N GLY A 288 -0.89 9.02 17.53
CA GLY A 288 -1.26 8.29 18.75
C GLY A 288 -0.87 6.81 18.68
N CYS A 289 -1.79 5.93 19.06
CA CYS A 289 -1.58 4.48 18.97
C CYS A 289 -1.53 4.05 17.49
N LYS A 290 -0.48 3.31 17.11
CA LYS A 290 -0.34 2.75 15.74
C LYS A 290 -0.31 1.22 15.74
N LYS A 291 -1.01 0.62 16.70
CA LYS A 291 -1.07 -0.83 16.88
C LYS A 291 -2.51 -1.29 17.10
N LEU A 292 -2.85 -2.43 16.52
CA LEU A 292 -4.02 -3.22 16.87
C LEU A 292 -3.73 -3.90 18.22
N LEU A 293 -4.16 -3.28 19.31
CA LEU A 293 -3.73 -3.60 20.68
C LEU A 293 -3.96 -5.07 21.05
N TRP A 294 -5.17 -5.58 20.83
CA TRP A 294 -5.55 -6.95 21.17
C TRP A 294 -4.93 -8.02 20.25
N HIS A 295 -4.52 -7.65 19.03
CA HIS A 295 -3.80 -8.56 18.11
C HIS A 295 -2.28 -8.39 18.13
N ARG A 296 -1.78 -7.34 18.80
CA ARG A 296 -0.36 -6.98 18.89
C ARG A 296 0.31 -6.74 17.54
N LEU A 297 -0.46 -6.28 16.54
CA LEU A 297 0.02 -5.98 15.19
C LEU A 297 0.16 -4.47 14.97
N PRO A 298 1.16 -3.98 14.22
CA PRO A 298 1.21 -2.58 13.79
C PRO A 298 0.10 -2.29 12.76
N ILE A 299 -0.35 -1.04 12.72
CA ILE A 299 -1.25 -0.57 11.67
C ILE A 299 -0.42 -0.10 10.48
N GLU A 300 -0.59 -0.75 9.33
CA GLU A 300 0.10 -0.41 8.09
C GLU A 300 -0.61 0.76 7.40
N GLU A 301 -0.06 1.99 7.53
CA GLU A 301 -0.66 3.21 6.98
C GLU A 301 -0.90 3.13 5.46
N GLU A 302 -0.07 2.38 4.72
CA GLU A 302 -0.23 2.24 3.26
C GLU A 302 -1.51 1.50 2.88
N ARG A 303 -1.97 0.56 3.73
CA ARG A 303 -3.23 -0.17 3.53
C ARG A 303 -4.47 0.66 3.83
N LEU A 304 -4.31 1.82 4.46
CA LEU A 304 -5.40 2.75 4.75
C LEU A 304 -5.62 3.78 3.64
N GLN A 305 -4.70 3.87 2.67
CA GLN A 305 -4.72 4.93 1.67
C GLN A 305 -5.87 4.73 0.70
N ILE A 306 -6.61 5.81 0.44
CA ILE A 306 -7.67 5.83 -0.57
C ILE A 306 -7.08 6.13 -1.95
N LEU A 307 -6.16 7.09 -2.01
CA LEU A 307 -5.46 7.46 -3.24
C LEU A 307 -4.23 6.58 -3.43
N SER A 308 -4.01 6.12 -4.66
CA SER A 308 -2.74 5.51 -5.02
C SER A 308 -1.60 6.53 -4.89
N PRO A 309 -0.33 6.10 -4.75
CA PRO A 309 0.80 7.03 -4.68
C PRO A 309 0.85 8.03 -5.85
N SER A 310 0.39 7.65 -7.05
CA SER A 310 0.37 8.54 -8.23
C SER A 310 -0.75 9.59 -8.20
N GLN A 311 -1.80 9.36 -7.41
CA GLN A 311 -2.90 10.31 -7.22
C GLN A 311 -2.65 11.27 -6.05
N ARG A 312 -1.64 10.99 -5.21
CA ARG A 312 -1.34 11.81 -4.03
C ARG A 312 -0.59 13.08 -4.46
N SER A 313 -1.33 14.15 -4.71
CA SER A 313 -0.82 15.47 -5.05
C SER A 313 -1.74 16.56 -4.50
N PHE A 314 -1.21 17.74 -4.16
CA PHE A 314 -2.05 18.81 -3.62
C PHE A 314 -2.91 19.41 -4.75
N PRO A 315 -4.25 19.23 -4.74
CA PRO A 315 -5.09 19.58 -5.89
C PRO A 315 -5.19 21.08 -6.14
N PHE A 316 -4.81 21.91 -5.15
CA PHE A 316 -4.81 23.37 -5.24
C PHE A 316 -3.39 23.94 -5.19
N ALA A 317 -2.38 23.13 -5.52
CA ALA A 317 -1.04 23.66 -5.72
C ALA A 317 -1.18 24.86 -6.65
N PRO A 318 -0.68 26.05 -6.26
CA PRO A 318 -0.72 27.18 -7.17
C PRO A 318 -0.06 26.73 -8.46
N ASN A 319 -0.44 27.33 -9.60
CA ASN A 319 0.41 27.32 -10.80
C ASN A 319 1.70 28.12 -10.52
N VAL A 320 2.35 27.89 -9.39
CA VAL A 320 3.80 27.88 -9.37
C VAL A 320 4.12 26.86 -10.46
N THR A 321 4.81 27.33 -11.47
CA THR A 321 5.80 26.54 -12.19
C THR A 321 6.76 25.93 -11.17
N SER A 322 6.25 25.05 -10.28
CA SER A 322 7.04 23.99 -9.70
C SER A 322 7.63 23.34 -10.92
N THR A 323 8.94 23.28 -10.96
CA THR A 323 9.71 22.60 -11.97
C THR A 323 9.09 21.23 -12.23
N THR A 324 8.09 21.19 -13.12
CA THR A 324 8.20 20.39 -14.32
C THR A 324 9.67 20.48 -14.63
N THR A 325 10.37 19.37 -14.56
CA THR A 325 11.41 19.15 -15.54
C THR A 325 10.71 19.50 -16.85
N GLU A 326 10.80 20.78 -17.26
CA GLU A 326 10.24 21.26 -18.50
C GLU A 326 10.76 20.23 -19.48
N ILE A 327 9.85 19.63 -20.24
CA ILE A 327 10.23 18.78 -21.33
C ILE A 327 11.13 19.66 -22.20
N SER A 328 12.44 19.57 -22.00
CA SER A 328 13.41 20.48 -22.61
C SER A 328 13.53 20.19 -24.09
N ASP A 329 13.15 18.97 -24.47
CA ASP A 329 13.19 18.43 -25.80
C ASP A 329 11.78 18.60 -26.40
N PRO A 330 11.60 19.29 -27.53
CA PRO A 330 10.28 19.60 -28.07
C PRO A 330 9.47 18.33 -28.39
N VAL A 331 8.16 18.39 -28.14
CA VAL A 331 7.19 17.34 -28.46
C VAL A 331 6.54 17.66 -29.80
N VAL A 332 6.47 16.67 -30.70
CA VAL A 332 5.87 16.80 -32.03
C VAL A 332 4.51 16.11 -32.07
N ASP A 333 3.48 16.86 -32.44
CA ASP A 333 2.11 16.36 -32.61
C ASP A 333 1.93 15.71 -33.98
N ILE A 334 1.68 14.40 -34.00
CA ILE A 334 1.47 13.61 -35.23
C ILE A 334 0.00 13.34 -35.55
N SER A 335 -0.94 14.02 -34.91
CA SER A 335 -2.39 13.82 -35.11
C SER A 335 -2.82 13.87 -36.58
N ALA A 336 -2.17 14.71 -37.40
CA ALA A 336 -2.38 14.81 -38.85
C ALA A 336 -2.10 13.50 -39.64
N TYR A 337 -1.35 12.56 -39.03
CA TYR A 337 -1.07 11.22 -39.57
C TYR A 337 -1.90 10.11 -38.93
N CYS A 338 -2.55 10.36 -37.80
CA CYS A 338 -3.28 9.35 -37.02
C CYS A 338 -4.81 9.51 -37.10
N GLN A 339 -5.34 10.70 -37.33
CA GLN A 339 -6.79 10.95 -37.40
C GLN A 339 -7.34 10.72 -38.82
N ALA A 340 -8.12 9.66 -39.01
CA ALA A 340 -8.64 9.25 -40.31
C ALA A 340 -9.93 9.98 -40.77
N GLN A 341 -10.50 10.88 -39.96
CA GLN A 341 -11.89 11.35 -40.16
C GLN A 341 -12.05 12.78 -40.67
N VAL A 342 -10.98 13.55 -40.82
CA VAL A 342 -11.05 14.88 -41.43
C VAL A 342 -9.95 14.96 -42.48
N ALA A 343 -10.28 15.45 -43.68
CA ALA A 343 -9.27 15.78 -44.68
C ALA A 343 -8.45 16.97 -44.14
N GLU A 344 -7.49 16.67 -43.27
CA GLU A 344 -6.57 17.67 -42.73
C GLU A 344 -5.78 18.29 -43.90
N PRO A 345 -5.57 19.62 -43.90
CA PRO A 345 -4.84 20.28 -44.97
C PRO A 345 -3.47 19.62 -45.18
N LEU A 346 -3.08 19.40 -46.45
CA LEU A 346 -1.75 18.89 -46.84
C LEU A 346 -0.59 19.69 -46.18
N HIS A 347 -0.85 20.95 -45.82
CA HIS A 347 0.08 21.80 -45.11
C HIS A 347 0.41 21.29 -43.70
N SER A 348 -0.59 20.87 -42.92
CA SER A 348 -0.42 20.37 -41.54
C SER A 348 0.43 19.09 -41.49
N ARG A 349 0.24 18.17 -42.46
CA ARG A 349 1.09 16.97 -42.59
C ARG A 349 2.53 17.31 -42.91
N ARG A 350 2.78 18.26 -43.83
CA ARG A 350 4.14 18.69 -44.17
C ARG A 350 4.86 19.36 -43.01
N GLU A 351 4.16 20.20 -42.26
CA GLU A 351 4.73 20.89 -41.10
C GLU A 351 5.12 19.89 -40.00
N CYS A 352 4.21 19.00 -39.62
CA CYS A 352 4.48 17.90 -38.70
C CYS A 352 5.69 17.04 -39.14
N ALA A 353 5.70 16.63 -40.41
CA ALA A 353 6.77 15.81 -40.98
C ALA A 353 8.13 16.52 -40.91
N SER A 354 8.17 17.82 -41.23
CA SER A 354 9.38 18.64 -41.15
C SER A 354 9.89 18.77 -39.71
N GLN A 355 9.01 19.06 -38.74
CA GLN A 355 9.39 19.19 -37.33
C GLN A 355 9.94 17.89 -36.77
N LEU A 356 9.28 16.77 -37.09
CA LEU A 356 9.70 15.43 -36.67
C LEU A 356 11.08 15.09 -37.24
N LEU A 357 11.30 15.36 -38.53
CA LEU A 357 12.58 15.08 -39.19
C LEU A 357 13.73 15.93 -38.63
N GLU A 358 13.50 17.21 -38.35
CA GLU A 358 14.50 18.11 -37.77
C GLU A 358 15.00 17.59 -36.39
N GLN A 359 14.08 17.13 -35.53
CA GLN A 359 14.42 16.56 -34.23
C GLN A 359 15.18 15.24 -34.36
N LEU A 360 14.76 14.37 -35.28
CA LEU A 360 15.42 13.09 -35.50
C LEU A 360 16.82 13.25 -36.09
N LYS A 361 17.06 14.21 -36.99
CA LYS A 361 18.40 14.50 -37.53
C LYS A 361 19.37 15.01 -36.47
N SER A 362 18.87 15.86 -35.56
CA SER A 362 19.71 16.48 -34.53
C SER A 362 20.08 15.51 -33.42
N HIS A 363 19.18 14.61 -33.03
CA HIS A 363 19.31 13.83 -31.80
C HIS A 363 19.11 12.32 -31.96
N GLY A 364 18.56 11.86 -33.09
CA GLY A 364 18.08 10.49 -33.31
C GLY A 364 16.92 10.07 -32.40
N PHE A 365 16.39 11.00 -31.62
CA PHE A 365 15.32 10.85 -30.65
C PHE A 365 14.33 12.00 -30.82
N VAL A 366 13.04 11.72 -30.68
CA VAL A 366 11.96 12.71 -30.69
C VAL A 366 10.87 12.28 -29.72
N LEU A 367 10.20 13.26 -29.11
CA LEU A 367 9.00 13.04 -28.31
C LEU A 367 7.77 13.27 -29.18
N VAL A 368 6.80 12.37 -29.11
CA VAL A 368 5.63 12.36 -30.01
C VAL A 368 4.33 12.24 -29.23
N ASN A 369 3.33 13.06 -29.55
CA ASN A 369 1.95 12.97 -29.06
C ASN A 369 0.94 12.97 -30.23
N GLY A 370 -0.36 12.89 -29.95
CA GLY A 370 -1.37 12.85 -31.00
C GLY A 370 -1.48 11.49 -31.72
N THR A 371 -1.00 10.41 -31.10
CA THR A 371 -0.98 9.06 -31.69
C THR A 371 -2.36 8.41 -31.79
N GLY A 372 -3.36 8.95 -31.08
CA GLY A 372 -4.71 8.39 -30.98
C GLY A 372 -4.85 7.25 -29.96
N ILE A 373 -3.77 6.86 -29.29
CA ILE A 373 -3.81 5.85 -28.21
C ILE A 373 -4.36 6.51 -26.96
N SER A 374 -5.41 5.93 -26.35
CA SER A 374 -6.01 6.50 -25.16
C SER A 374 -5.07 6.43 -23.95
N ALA A 375 -5.05 7.49 -23.13
CA ALA A 375 -4.29 7.48 -21.89
C ALA A 375 -4.71 6.36 -20.94
N GLN A 376 -5.98 5.93 -20.98
CA GLN A 376 -6.46 4.81 -20.19
C GLN A 376 -5.80 3.49 -20.60
N LEU A 377 -5.75 3.17 -21.90
CA LEU A 377 -5.08 1.97 -22.39
C LEU A 377 -3.58 1.96 -22.05
N CYS A 378 -2.92 3.11 -22.17
CA CYS A 378 -1.53 3.28 -21.75
C CYS A 378 -1.32 3.00 -20.25
N ARG A 379 -2.20 3.56 -19.40
CA ARG A 379 -2.15 3.34 -17.94
C ARG A 379 -2.43 1.90 -17.57
N ASP A 380 -3.40 1.25 -18.21
CA ASP A 380 -3.74 -0.15 -17.95
C ASP A 380 -2.60 -1.09 -18.38
N ALA A 381 -1.98 -0.86 -19.53
CA ALA A 381 -0.85 -1.65 -19.99
C ALA A 381 0.38 -1.50 -19.08
N LEU A 382 0.67 -0.28 -18.61
CA LEU A 382 1.74 -0.03 -17.63
C LEU A 382 1.41 -0.66 -16.26
N ARG A 383 0.16 -0.60 -15.81
CA ARG A 383 -0.30 -1.26 -14.57
C ARG A 383 -0.12 -2.77 -14.66
N MET A 384 -0.62 -3.41 -15.72
CA MET A 384 -0.46 -4.86 -15.93
C MET A 384 1.01 -5.27 -16.03
N THR A 385 1.83 -4.41 -16.65
CA THR A 385 3.30 -4.61 -16.67
C THR A 385 3.91 -4.53 -15.27
N HIS A 386 3.49 -3.57 -14.45
CA HIS A 386 3.96 -3.44 -13.06
C HIS A 386 3.57 -4.67 -12.23
N LEU A 387 2.28 -5.03 -12.25
CA LEU A 387 1.76 -6.21 -11.56
C LEU A 387 2.55 -7.46 -11.96
N PHE A 388 2.80 -7.67 -13.26
CA PHE A 388 3.53 -8.85 -13.74
C PHE A 388 5.03 -8.82 -13.41
N LEU A 389 5.73 -7.73 -13.75
CA LEU A 389 7.20 -7.69 -13.66
C LEU A 389 7.71 -7.36 -12.27
N GLN A 390 6.93 -6.70 -11.42
CA GLN A 390 7.37 -6.24 -10.11
C GLN A 390 6.78 -7.08 -8.97
N GLU A 391 5.45 -7.30 -9.00
CA GLU A 391 4.71 -7.89 -7.87
C GLU A 391 4.48 -9.40 -8.02
N ALA A 392 4.21 -9.88 -9.23
CA ALA A 392 3.85 -11.27 -9.44
C ALA A 392 4.97 -12.21 -9.00
N ASP A 393 4.53 -13.33 -8.44
CA ASP A 393 5.42 -14.38 -7.99
C ASP A 393 6.33 -14.89 -9.10
N GLU A 394 7.47 -15.40 -8.69
CA GLU A 394 8.42 -16.01 -9.61
C GLU A 394 7.81 -17.22 -10.33
N SER A 395 6.84 -17.93 -9.74
CA SER A 395 6.10 -19.03 -10.37
C SER A 395 5.30 -18.58 -11.59
N VAL A 396 4.53 -17.49 -11.46
CA VAL A 396 3.77 -16.86 -12.57
C VAL A 396 4.71 -16.41 -13.68
N ARG A 397 5.79 -15.71 -13.32
CA ARG A 397 6.77 -15.24 -14.32
C ARG A 397 7.47 -16.41 -15.01
N ARG A 398 7.78 -17.49 -14.28
CA ARG A 398 8.43 -18.68 -14.85
C ARG A 398 7.52 -19.55 -15.70
N SER A 399 6.20 -19.49 -15.50
CA SER A 399 5.24 -20.28 -16.29
C SER A 399 5.27 -19.92 -17.78
N CYS A 400 5.69 -18.68 -18.10
CA CYS A 400 5.79 -18.17 -19.47
C CYS A 400 7.23 -18.03 -19.96
N MET A 401 8.18 -18.80 -19.40
CA MET A 401 9.53 -18.91 -19.92
C MET A 401 9.63 -19.98 -21.02
N SER A 402 10.31 -19.66 -22.13
CA SER A 402 10.60 -20.66 -23.17
C SER A 402 11.64 -21.69 -22.69
N VAL A 403 11.34 -22.98 -22.89
CA VAL A 403 12.20 -24.11 -22.49
C VAL A 403 13.34 -24.35 -23.50
N ARG A 404 13.17 -23.96 -24.77
CA ARG A 404 14.06 -24.36 -25.88
C ARG A 404 14.91 -23.23 -26.45
N ASP A 405 14.42 -21.99 -26.41
CA ASP A 405 15.12 -20.81 -26.90
C ASP A 405 15.22 -19.83 -25.74
N ARG A 406 16.38 -19.16 -25.56
CA ARG A 406 16.52 -18.14 -24.51
C ARG A 406 15.74 -16.88 -24.96
N ALA A 407 14.41 -16.98 -24.79
CA ALA A 407 13.33 -16.00 -24.81
C ALA A 407 13.26 -14.98 -25.97
N ARG A 408 12.83 -15.43 -27.16
CA ARG A 408 12.28 -14.54 -28.21
C ARG A 408 10.83 -14.09 -27.93
N ARG A 409 10.08 -14.87 -27.13
CA ARG A 409 8.72 -14.61 -26.63
C ARG A 409 8.61 -15.04 -25.16
N GLY A 410 7.73 -14.41 -24.40
CA GLY A 410 7.51 -14.69 -22.98
C GLY A 410 8.50 -13.99 -22.05
N TYR A 411 8.62 -14.49 -20.81
CA TYR A 411 9.41 -13.87 -19.75
C TYR A 411 10.92 -14.18 -19.84
N SER A 412 11.74 -13.16 -19.56
CA SER A 412 13.19 -13.25 -19.39
C SER A 412 13.60 -12.63 -18.04
N PRO A 413 14.24 -13.39 -17.14
CA PRO A 413 14.72 -12.85 -15.87
C PRO A 413 15.93 -11.94 -16.06
N ILE A 414 16.28 -11.19 -15.00
CA ILE A 414 17.49 -10.36 -14.94
C ILE A 414 18.76 -11.18 -15.22
N ASN A 415 19.82 -10.51 -15.69
CA ASN A 415 21.14 -11.12 -15.97
C ASN A 415 21.12 -12.26 -17.02
N THR A 416 20.15 -12.27 -17.94
CA THR A 416 20.07 -13.30 -19.00
C THR A 416 20.70 -12.89 -20.32
N GLU A 417 20.68 -11.60 -20.65
CA GLU A 417 21.12 -11.03 -21.93
C GLU A 417 22.03 -9.83 -21.71
N ASN A 418 22.82 -9.48 -22.74
CA ASN A 418 23.71 -8.32 -22.73
C ASN A 418 23.61 -7.53 -24.04
N PHE A 419 22.99 -6.36 -23.98
CA PHE A 419 22.82 -5.46 -25.12
C PHE A 419 24.12 -4.79 -25.60
N ALA A 420 25.19 -4.72 -24.79
CA ALA A 420 26.48 -4.18 -25.21
C ALA A 420 27.07 -4.92 -26.42
N SER A 421 26.73 -6.21 -26.56
CA SER A 421 27.14 -7.03 -27.69
C SER A 421 26.62 -6.53 -29.04
N LEU A 422 25.52 -5.77 -29.06
CA LEU A 422 24.93 -5.20 -30.28
C LEU A 422 25.76 -4.07 -30.89
N ILE A 423 26.63 -3.42 -30.11
CA ILE A 423 27.59 -2.43 -30.59
C ILE A 423 29.04 -2.94 -30.55
N GLY A 424 29.22 -4.24 -30.31
CA GLY A 424 30.54 -4.87 -30.26
C GLY A 424 31.35 -4.54 -29.01
N GLU A 425 30.68 -4.26 -27.88
CA GLU A 425 31.31 -4.00 -26.58
C GLU A 425 31.13 -5.14 -25.58
N GLN A 426 32.10 -5.29 -24.65
CA GLN A 426 32.00 -6.23 -23.53
C GLN A 426 31.37 -5.54 -22.31
N GLY A 427 30.45 -6.25 -21.65
CA GLY A 427 29.80 -5.77 -20.42
C GLY A 427 29.18 -6.91 -19.61
N PRO A 428 28.76 -6.64 -18.36
CA PRO A 428 27.91 -7.56 -17.62
C PRO A 428 26.53 -7.68 -18.28
N ASN A 429 25.80 -8.75 -17.99
CA ASN A 429 24.41 -8.88 -18.42
C ASN A 429 23.53 -7.78 -17.80
N ASP A 430 22.46 -7.42 -18.52
CA ASP A 430 21.58 -6.32 -18.15
C ASP A 430 20.70 -6.68 -16.95
N LEU A 431 20.47 -5.69 -16.10
CA LEU A 431 19.67 -5.77 -14.88
C LEU A 431 18.24 -5.26 -15.14
N VAL A 432 17.53 -5.97 -16.01
CA VAL A 432 16.16 -5.66 -16.38
C VAL A 432 15.37 -6.96 -16.58
N ARG A 433 14.14 -7.01 -16.07
CA ARG A 433 13.18 -8.09 -16.36
C ARG A 433 12.49 -7.77 -17.67
N LYS A 434 12.25 -8.77 -18.53
CA LYS A 434 11.65 -8.56 -19.84
C LYS A 434 10.48 -9.51 -20.07
N PHE A 435 9.42 -9.04 -20.73
CA PHE A 435 8.36 -9.89 -21.26
C PHE A 435 8.11 -9.51 -22.72
N ARG A 436 8.14 -10.48 -23.64
CA ARG A 436 8.10 -10.23 -25.08
C ARG A 436 6.88 -10.84 -25.75
N ILE A 437 6.18 -10.04 -26.53
CA ILE A 437 5.13 -10.49 -27.44
C ILE A 437 5.36 -9.92 -28.84
N GLY A 438 4.72 -10.53 -29.83
CA GLY A 438 4.66 -9.99 -31.18
C GLY A 438 3.54 -10.66 -31.98
N SER A 439 3.55 -10.46 -33.29
CA SER A 439 2.54 -11.04 -34.18
C SER A 439 2.52 -12.57 -34.14
N GLU A 440 1.32 -13.15 -34.19
CA GLU A 440 1.10 -14.58 -34.29
C GLU A 440 1.00 -14.97 -35.77
N SER A 441 1.91 -15.83 -36.24
CA SER A 441 1.84 -16.43 -37.58
C SER A 441 2.01 -17.93 -37.50
N SER A 442 1.35 -18.66 -38.40
CA SER A 442 1.42 -20.12 -38.53
C SER A 442 2.66 -20.63 -39.29
N THR A 443 3.53 -19.74 -39.76
CA THR A 443 4.75 -20.08 -40.53
C THR A 443 5.99 -20.14 -39.64
N GLU A 444 6.74 -21.25 -39.71
CA GLU A 444 8.00 -21.42 -38.97
C GLU A 444 9.09 -20.47 -39.50
N SER A 445 9.24 -19.31 -38.87
CA SER A 445 10.39 -18.41 -39.03
C SER A 445 11.00 -18.11 -37.68
N SER A 446 12.30 -17.84 -37.64
CA SER A 446 12.98 -17.49 -36.39
C SER A 446 12.41 -16.20 -35.75
N LEU A 447 11.73 -15.35 -36.52
CA LEU A 447 11.10 -14.10 -36.06
C LEU A 447 9.60 -14.25 -35.73
N LEU A 448 8.99 -15.37 -36.11
CA LEU A 448 7.56 -15.65 -35.94
C LEU A 448 7.40 -16.89 -35.04
N GLN A 449 7.17 -16.65 -33.76
CA GLN A 449 6.95 -17.69 -32.76
C GLN A 449 5.66 -17.40 -31.99
N PRO A 450 4.93 -18.42 -31.53
CA PRO A 450 3.77 -18.23 -30.67
C PRO A 450 4.13 -17.43 -29.41
N ASN A 451 3.24 -16.52 -29.00
CA ASN A 451 3.37 -15.82 -27.73
C ASN A 451 3.19 -16.82 -26.57
N ILE A 452 3.96 -16.64 -25.51
CA ILE A 452 3.89 -17.48 -24.30
C ILE A 452 3.33 -16.60 -23.18
N TRP A 453 2.08 -16.84 -22.80
CA TRP A 453 1.36 -16.05 -21.81
C TRP A 453 1.49 -16.63 -20.40
N PRO A 454 1.38 -15.80 -19.34
CA PRO A 454 1.34 -16.27 -17.96
C PRO A 454 0.21 -17.29 -17.75
N ALA A 455 0.44 -18.27 -16.88
CA ALA A 455 -0.53 -19.30 -16.54
C ALA A 455 -0.99 -19.12 -15.08
N PRO A 456 -2.20 -19.58 -14.73
CA PRO A 456 -2.74 -19.44 -13.39
C PRO A 456 -1.83 -20.05 -12.32
N SER A 457 -1.86 -19.45 -11.14
CA SER A 457 -1.11 -19.86 -9.95
C SER A 457 -1.90 -19.52 -8.68
N GLU A 458 -1.31 -19.71 -7.50
CA GLU A 458 -1.91 -19.31 -6.22
C GLU A 458 -2.21 -17.80 -6.13
N HIS A 459 -1.41 -16.95 -6.81
CA HIS A 459 -1.51 -15.48 -6.72
C HIS A 459 -2.13 -14.81 -7.94
N TRP A 460 -2.21 -15.51 -9.07
CA TRP A 460 -2.85 -15.03 -10.32
C TRP A 460 -3.88 -16.06 -10.74
N ASP A 461 -5.15 -15.70 -10.69
CA ASP A 461 -6.25 -16.52 -11.20
C ASP A 461 -6.39 -16.41 -12.73
N ASP A 462 -7.31 -17.21 -13.28
CA ASP A 462 -7.63 -17.19 -14.72
C ASP A 462 -8.03 -15.78 -15.19
N GLU A 463 -8.82 -15.06 -14.39
CA GLU A 463 -9.31 -13.72 -14.71
C GLU A 463 -8.16 -12.70 -14.83
N THR A 464 -7.21 -12.72 -13.89
CA THR A 464 -6.03 -11.84 -13.92
C THR A 464 -5.12 -12.18 -15.11
N CYS A 465 -4.95 -13.47 -15.42
CA CYS A 465 -4.19 -13.91 -16.60
C CYS A 465 -4.84 -13.43 -17.91
N ASP A 466 -6.16 -13.54 -18.02
CA ASP A 466 -6.93 -13.11 -19.18
C ASP A 466 -6.93 -11.58 -19.33
N GLU A 467 -7.04 -10.85 -18.22
CA GLU A 467 -6.92 -9.39 -18.20
C GLU A 467 -5.53 -8.96 -18.68
N PHE A 468 -4.46 -9.57 -18.16
CA PHE A 468 -3.09 -9.25 -18.56
C PHE A 468 -2.91 -9.43 -20.06
N ARG A 469 -3.37 -10.57 -20.59
CA ARG A 469 -3.31 -10.85 -22.01
C ARG A 469 -4.10 -9.83 -22.82
N SER A 470 -5.37 -9.61 -22.46
CA SER A 470 -6.28 -8.74 -23.21
C SER A 470 -5.76 -7.30 -23.31
N VAL A 471 -5.30 -6.73 -22.18
CA VAL A 471 -4.76 -5.36 -22.12
C VAL A 471 -3.47 -5.24 -22.93
N VAL A 472 -2.56 -6.21 -22.79
CA VAL A 472 -1.26 -6.18 -23.49
C VAL A 472 -1.44 -6.37 -25.00
N GLU A 473 -2.36 -7.24 -25.45
CA GLU A 473 -2.73 -7.40 -26.86
C GLU A 473 -3.39 -6.12 -27.41
N ALA A 474 -4.33 -5.52 -26.68
CA ALA A 474 -4.97 -4.27 -27.09
C ALA A 474 -3.98 -3.12 -27.23
N TYR A 475 -3.03 -3.00 -26.29
CA TYR A 475 -1.97 -2.01 -26.38
C TYR A 475 -1.02 -2.31 -27.55
N TYR A 476 -0.64 -3.57 -27.76
CA TYR A 476 0.21 -4.00 -28.88
C TYR A 476 -0.39 -3.58 -30.23
N ASP A 477 -1.69 -3.79 -30.41
CA ASP A 477 -2.37 -3.41 -31.64
C ASP A 477 -2.39 -1.89 -31.82
N ALA A 478 -2.76 -1.14 -30.78
CA ALA A 478 -2.81 0.31 -30.83
C ALA A 478 -1.43 0.95 -31.12
N ILE A 479 -0.37 0.45 -30.47
CA ILE A 479 0.99 0.97 -30.67
C ILE A 479 1.56 0.61 -32.05
N CYS A 480 1.17 -0.54 -32.63
CA CYS A 480 1.54 -0.88 -34.00
C CYS A 480 0.91 0.07 -35.02
N ILE A 481 -0.37 0.44 -34.84
CA ILE A 481 -1.03 1.43 -35.70
C ILE A 481 -0.31 2.78 -35.61
N ALA A 482 -0.06 3.28 -34.41
CA ALA A 482 0.67 4.53 -34.21
C ALA A 482 2.07 4.49 -34.81
N ALA A 483 2.79 3.37 -34.65
CA ALA A 483 4.12 3.19 -35.22
C ALA A 483 4.11 3.25 -36.76
N ASN A 484 3.09 2.70 -37.43
CA ASN A 484 2.95 2.84 -38.88
C ASN A 484 2.78 4.31 -39.30
N SER A 485 1.94 5.07 -38.58
CA SER A 485 1.77 6.50 -38.82
C SER A 485 3.06 7.30 -38.61
N ILE A 486 3.83 6.97 -37.57
CA ILE A 486 5.15 7.59 -37.29
C ILE A 486 6.13 7.29 -38.43
N VAL A 487 6.23 6.03 -38.86
CA VAL A 487 7.11 5.63 -39.98
C VAL A 487 6.71 6.33 -41.27
N GLN A 488 5.41 6.41 -41.58
CA GLN A 488 4.91 7.14 -42.74
C GLN A 488 5.29 8.63 -42.67
N CYS A 489 5.16 9.25 -41.50
CA CYS A 489 5.55 10.65 -41.29
C CYS A 489 7.04 10.88 -41.55
N VAL A 490 7.92 9.99 -41.04
CA VAL A 490 9.37 10.03 -41.31
C VAL A 490 9.67 9.87 -42.80
N CYS A 491 9.04 8.90 -43.47
CA CYS A 491 9.27 8.65 -44.90
C CYS A 491 8.81 9.82 -45.77
N ASP A 492 7.62 10.37 -45.52
CA ASP A 492 7.12 11.55 -46.22
C ASP A 492 8.07 12.74 -46.07
N ALA A 493 8.67 12.92 -44.89
CA ALA A 493 9.63 13.99 -44.63
C ALA A 493 10.94 13.77 -45.42
N LEU A 494 11.49 12.55 -45.39
CA LEU A 494 12.73 12.21 -46.10
C LEU A 494 12.58 12.35 -47.63
N LEU A 495 11.45 11.90 -48.18
CA LEU A 495 11.19 11.99 -49.63
C LEU A 495 10.97 13.43 -50.10
N GLN A 496 10.51 14.32 -49.21
CA GLN A 496 10.40 15.75 -49.52
C GLN A 496 11.76 16.44 -49.60
N GLU A 497 12.76 15.97 -48.85
CA GLU A 497 14.11 16.52 -48.90
C GLU A 497 15.00 15.88 -49.97
N ASP A 498 14.88 14.57 -50.17
CA ASP A 498 15.66 13.80 -51.15
C ASP A 498 14.79 12.74 -51.85
N GLU A 499 14.28 13.07 -53.03
CA GLU A 499 13.54 12.14 -53.89
C GLU A 499 14.39 10.91 -54.30
N GLY A 500 15.73 10.99 -54.22
CA GLY A 500 16.64 9.88 -54.48
C GLY A 500 16.49 8.71 -53.49
N LEU A 501 15.86 8.94 -52.34
CA LEU A 501 15.55 7.90 -51.35
C LEU A 501 14.30 7.07 -51.69
N ALA A 502 13.52 7.44 -52.71
CA ALA A 502 12.28 6.73 -53.10
C ALA A 502 12.50 5.22 -53.27
N ALA A 503 13.56 4.82 -53.98
CA ALA A 503 13.86 3.40 -54.18
C ALA A 503 14.06 2.62 -52.86
N SER A 504 14.55 3.27 -51.82
CA SER A 504 14.84 2.70 -50.50
C SER A 504 13.69 2.84 -49.50
N LEU A 505 12.71 3.72 -49.75
CA LEU A 505 11.61 4.03 -48.82
C LEU A 505 10.21 3.72 -49.39
N ASP A 506 10.06 3.41 -50.68
CA ASP A 506 8.76 3.21 -51.35
C ASP A 506 7.89 2.14 -50.66
N PHE A 507 8.50 1.07 -50.12
CA PHE A 507 7.80 -0.01 -49.42
C PHE A 507 7.40 0.34 -47.97
N LEU A 508 7.98 1.41 -47.43
CA LEU A 508 7.57 2.01 -46.16
C LEU A 508 6.42 3.01 -46.35
N SER A 509 6.29 3.56 -47.55
CA SER A 509 5.18 4.44 -47.92
C SER A 509 3.93 3.63 -48.26
N SER A 510 2.78 4.03 -47.72
CA SER A 510 1.49 3.31 -47.80
C SER A 510 0.91 3.16 -49.22
N SER A 511 1.62 3.59 -50.27
CA SER A 511 1.17 3.52 -51.67
C SER A 511 1.13 2.10 -52.25
N ASN A 512 1.68 1.08 -51.55
CA ASN A 512 1.80 -0.29 -52.06
C ASN A 512 1.20 -1.40 -51.18
N SER A 513 0.52 -1.09 -50.08
CA SER A 513 -0.21 -2.13 -49.34
C SER A 513 -1.47 -2.52 -50.11
N GLN A 514 -1.39 -3.59 -50.89
CA GLN A 514 -2.58 -4.31 -51.36
C GLN A 514 -3.52 -4.51 -50.17
N GLN A 515 -4.77 -4.07 -50.32
CA GLN A 515 -5.87 -4.32 -49.39
C GLN A 515 -6.03 -5.83 -49.20
N SER A 516 -5.35 -6.40 -48.21
CA SER A 516 -5.70 -7.72 -47.68
C SER A 516 -6.67 -7.51 -46.52
N SER A 517 -7.86 -8.08 -46.66
CA SER A 517 -9.00 -7.92 -45.78
C SER A 517 -8.89 -8.75 -44.48
N ASN A 518 -7.72 -8.78 -43.85
CA ASN A 518 -7.58 -9.43 -42.56
C ASN A 518 -7.94 -8.43 -41.46
N GLN A 519 -9.03 -8.73 -40.75
CA GLN A 519 -9.49 -8.02 -39.56
C GLN A 519 -9.37 -8.97 -38.38
N ARG A 520 -8.73 -8.52 -37.29
CA ARG A 520 -8.84 -9.18 -35.98
C ARG A 520 -9.64 -8.22 -35.09
N ASN A 521 -10.79 -8.65 -34.58
CA ASN A 521 -11.69 -7.85 -33.74
C ASN A 521 -12.12 -6.48 -34.31
N GLY A 522 -12.29 -6.36 -35.63
CA GLY A 522 -12.74 -5.11 -36.29
C GLY A 522 -11.68 -4.03 -36.46
N ILE A 523 -10.42 -4.30 -36.10
CA ILE A 523 -9.28 -3.39 -36.27
C ILE A 523 -8.52 -3.78 -37.57
N PRO A 524 -8.17 -2.82 -38.46
CA PRO A 524 -7.38 -3.10 -39.66
C PRO A 524 -5.96 -3.57 -39.27
N THR A 525 -5.61 -4.83 -39.53
CA THR A 525 -4.25 -5.37 -39.28
C THR A 525 -3.32 -5.14 -40.47
N THR A 526 -3.37 -3.95 -41.07
CA THR A 526 -2.63 -3.62 -42.29
C THR A 526 -1.52 -2.62 -41.97
N GLY A 527 -0.27 -3.03 -42.13
CA GLY A 527 0.89 -2.14 -41.98
C GLY A 527 2.14 -2.88 -41.53
N LEU A 528 3.30 -2.22 -41.68
CA LEU A 528 4.61 -2.76 -41.37
C LEU A 528 4.70 -3.33 -39.94
N ALA A 529 4.24 -2.55 -38.97
CA ALA A 529 4.46 -2.85 -37.56
C ALA A 529 3.72 -4.12 -37.09
N HIS A 530 2.54 -4.44 -37.64
CA HIS A 530 1.71 -5.56 -37.17
C HIS A 530 2.26 -6.95 -37.52
N LYS A 531 3.22 -7.06 -38.44
CA LYS A 531 3.71 -8.35 -38.93
C LYS A 531 4.88 -8.91 -38.14
N THR A 532 5.83 -8.06 -37.76
CA THR A 532 7.11 -8.54 -37.19
C THR A 532 7.62 -7.73 -35.99
N SER A 533 6.90 -6.68 -35.58
CA SER A 533 7.31 -5.90 -34.42
C SER A 533 7.24 -6.73 -33.14
N ILE A 534 8.08 -6.38 -32.20
CA ILE A 534 8.15 -7.03 -30.89
C ILE A 534 7.87 -5.96 -29.85
N LEU A 535 6.80 -6.13 -29.08
CA LEU A 535 6.60 -5.37 -27.86
C LEU A 535 7.32 -6.07 -26.72
N THR A 536 8.22 -5.34 -26.08
CA THR A 536 8.95 -5.77 -24.90
C THR A 536 8.53 -4.92 -23.71
N LEU A 537 7.91 -5.54 -22.73
CA LEU A 537 7.67 -4.96 -21.42
C LEU A 537 8.98 -5.06 -20.62
N LEU A 538 9.45 -3.97 -20.04
CA LEU A 538 10.71 -3.86 -19.32
C LEU A 538 10.46 -3.40 -17.89
N GLY A 539 11.05 -4.09 -16.91
CA GLY A 539 10.93 -3.77 -15.49
C GLY A 539 12.28 -3.57 -14.81
N TYR A 540 12.48 -2.39 -14.23
CA TYR A 540 13.68 -1.98 -13.51
C TYR A 540 13.41 -1.95 -12.00
N GLN A 541 14.31 -2.51 -11.20
CA GLN A 541 14.14 -2.65 -9.74
C GLN A 541 15.22 -1.91 -8.96
N THR A 542 14.85 -1.44 -7.76
CA THR A 542 15.80 -0.93 -6.77
C THR A 542 16.69 -2.06 -6.26
N GLY A 543 18.00 -1.87 -6.27
CA GLY A 543 18.96 -2.90 -5.84
C GLY A 543 20.17 -2.34 -5.10
N SER A 544 21.08 -3.22 -4.69
CA SER A 544 22.32 -2.86 -3.98
C SER A 544 23.25 -1.94 -4.77
N ARG A 545 23.06 -1.82 -6.09
CA ARG A 545 23.76 -0.86 -6.96
C ARG A 545 23.22 0.58 -6.81
N HIS A 546 21.97 0.76 -6.39
CA HIS A 546 21.40 2.06 -6.00
C HIS A 546 22.01 2.56 -4.67
N LYS A 547 22.55 1.66 -3.84
CA LYS A 547 23.13 1.98 -2.51
C LYS A 547 24.65 2.24 -2.50
N LYS A 548 25.38 2.06 -3.61
CA LYS A 548 26.85 2.24 -3.66
C LYS A 548 27.26 3.61 -4.23
N LYS A 549 26.85 4.68 -3.56
CA LYS A 549 27.48 6.01 -3.67
C LYS A 549 27.96 6.56 -2.33
N HIS A 550 28.31 5.69 -1.38
CA HIS A 550 29.06 6.09 -0.19
C HIS A 550 30.51 5.58 -0.23
N HIS A 551 31.42 6.55 -0.24
CA HIS A 551 32.86 6.45 0.08
C HIS A 551 33.79 5.65 -0.86
N LYS A 552 34.08 6.18 -2.05
CA LYS A 552 35.45 6.40 -2.58
C LYS A 552 35.42 6.88 -4.04
N LYS A 553 36.38 7.77 -4.37
CA LYS A 553 36.66 8.45 -5.66
C LYS A 553 36.33 7.66 -6.94
N ASN A 554 35.73 8.35 -7.91
CA ASN A 554 35.73 8.07 -9.36
C ASN A 554 35.52 6.62 -9.82
N ARG A 555 34.39 5.98 -9.49
CA ARG A 555 33.92 4.81 -10.24
C ARG A 555 32.63 5.13 -11.00
N ALA A 556 32.67 4.94 -12.32
CA ALA A 556 31.52 5.12 -13.20
C ALA A 556 30.35 4.24 -12.75
N VAL A 557 29.14 4.82 -12.72
CA VAL A 557 27.90 4.09 -12.43
C VAL A 557 27.71 3.07 -13.55
N HIS A 558 27.70 1.77 -13.22
CA HIS A 558 27.41 0.74 -14.21
C HIS A 558 25.93 0.83 -14.62
N PRO A 559 25.62 0.80 -15.93
CA PRO A 559 24.25 0.90 -16.40
C PRO A 559 23.41 -0.34 -16.02
N LEU A 560 22.10 -0.15 -15.92
CA LEU A 560 21.11 -1.23 -15.81
C LEU A 560 20.92 -1.92 -17.17
N VAL A 561 20.91 -1.13 -18.25
CA VAL A 561 20.96 -1.61 -19.64
C VAL A 561 22.15 -0.94 -20.31
N ALA A 562 23.09 -1.73 -20.80
CA ALA A 562 24.31 -1.23 -21.42
C ALA A 562 24.04 -0.30 -22.62
N ALA A 563 25.03 0.54 -22.97
CA ALA A 563 24.95 1.38 -24.15
C ALA A 563 24.84 0.53 -25.41
N HIS A 564 23.86 0.83 -26.26
CA HIS A 564 23.61 0.11 -27.51
C HIS A 564 22.83 0.98 -28.51
N THR A 565 22.70 0.47 -29.74
CA THR A 565 21.70 0.92 -30.72
C THR A 565 20.68 -0.17 -30.96
N ASP A 566 19.50 0.22 -31.43
CA ASP A 566 18.46 -0.71 -31.85
C ASP A 566 18.67 -1.15 -33.30
N VAL A 567 18.30 -2.39 -33.62
CA VAL A 567 18.59 -2.97 -34.94
C VAL A 567 17.47 -2.73 -35.97
N GLY A 568 16.24 -2.49 -35.52
CA GLY A 568 15.04 -2.39 -36.38
C GLY A 568 14.93 -1.08 -37.17
N VAL A 569 13.69 -0.67 -37.43
CA VAL A 569 13.34 0.56 -38.16
C VAL A 569 13.28 1.75 -37.22
N ILE A 570 12.36 1.69 -36.26
CA ILE A 570 12.24 2.63 -35.14
C ILE A 570 11.94 1.86 -33.86
N THR A 571 12.16 2.50 -32.73
CA THR A 571 11.68 2.03 -31.43
C THR A 571 10.74 3.08 -30.84
N VAL A 572 9.60 2.64 -30.32
CA VAL A 572 8.60 3.50 -29.67
C VAL A 572 8.48 3.10 -28.21
N LEU A 573 8.74 4.03 -27.29
CA LEU A 573 8.82 3.79 -25.85
C LEU A 573 7.75 4.58 -25.09
N LEU A 574 7.11 3.92 -24.13
CA LEU A 574 6.26 4.54 -23.10
C LEU A 574 6.76 4.13 -21.72
N TYR A 575 6.77 5.05 -20.76
CA TYR A 575 7.25 4.82 -19.39
C TYR A 575 6.18 5.11 -18.34
N ASP A 576 6.34 4.52 -17.14
CA ASP A 576 5.52 4.81 -15.96
C ASP A 576 6.16 5.85 -15.01
N SER A 577 5.57 5.95 -13.82
CA SER A 577 5.98 6.78 -12.69
C SER A 577 7.33 6.50 -12.06
N GLY A 578 7.90 5.31 -12.27
CA GLY A 578 8.97 4.86 -11.40
C GLY A 578 10.20 5.75 -11.49
N ASP A 579 10.94 5.94 -10.42
CA ASP A 579 12.07 6.90 -10.37
C ASP A 579 13.42 6.22 -10.15
N CYS A 580 13.47 4.88 -10.10
CA CYS A 580 14.71 4.14 -9.83
C CYS A 580 15.64 3.97 -11.05
N ALA A 581 15.24 4.41 -12.24
CA ALA A 581 15.99 4.25 -13.49
C ALA A 581 15.75 5.43 -14.44
N VAL A 582 16.75 5.78 -15.26
CA VAL A 582 16.68 6.88 -16.23
C VAL A 582 17.23 6.42 -17.58
N LEU A 583 16.49 6.70 -18.65
CA LEU A 583 16.95 6.54 -20.03
C LEU A 583 17.91 7.68 -20.38
N GLN A 584 19.05 7.33 -20.97
CA GLN A 584 20.04 8.28 -21.44
C GLN A 584 20.38 8.03 -22.90
N ARG A 585 20.50 9.09 -23.70
CA ARG A 585 20.99 9.04 -25.08
C ARG A 585 22.32 9.77 -25.22
N GLN A 586 23.13 9.41 -26.21
CA GLN A 586 24.37 10.12 -26.50
C GLN A 586 24.07 11.52 -27.07
N VAL A 587 24.86 12.52 -26.69
CA VAL A 587 24.63 13.92 -27.08
C VAL A 587 24.84 14.16 -28.57
N SER A 588 25.92 13.60 -29.13
CA SER A 588 26.19 13.62 -30.57
C SER A 588 27.01 12.40 -30.99
N ASN A 589 26.96 12.05 -32.28
CA ASN A 589 27.81 11.01 -32.86
C ASN A 589 29.23 11.51 -33.21
N SER A 590 29.60 12.74 -32.81
CA SER A 590 30.95 13.27 -33.02
C SER A 590 31.98 12.57 -32.12
N GLU A 591 33.21 12.38 -32.61
CA GLU A 591 34.26 11.72 -31.84
C GLU A 591 34.64 12.52 -30.56
N SER A 592 34.39 13.83 -30.53
CA SER A 592 34.59 14.72 -29.36
C SER A 592 33.57 14.55 -28.24
N ASP A 593 32.38 14.01 -28.51
CA ASP A 593 31.31 13.81 -27.52
C ASP A 593 31.05 12.33 -27.22
N LYS A 594 31.88 11.44 -27.76
CA LYS A 594 31.81 10.01 -27.52
C LYS A 594 31.87 9.70 -26.02
N GLY A 595 30.80 9.11 -25.50
CA GLY A 595 30.64 8.81 -24.08
C GLY A 595 29.95 9.89 -23.23
N LYS A 596 29.54 11.03 -23.81
CA LYS A 596 28.66 12.01 -23.14
C LYS A 596 27.20 11.64 -23.35
N PHE A 597 26.48 11.46 -22.26
CA PHE A 597 25.08 11.06 -22.24
C PHE A 597 24.19 12.17 -21.66
N LYS A 598 23.01 12.37 -22.23
CA LYS A 598 21.94 13.26 -21.75
C LYS A 598 20.75 12.42 -21.31
N ASP A 599 20.16 12.76 -20.17
CA ASP A 599 18.92 12.16 -19.68
C ASP A 599 17.76 12.49 -20.63
N VAL A 600 16.95 11.49 -20.94
CA VAL A 600 15.68 11.68 -21.66
C VAL A 600 14.61 11.97 -20.62
N VAL A 601 14.16 13.22 -20.59
CA VAL A 601 13.12 13.69 -19.65
C VAL A 601 11.75 13.34 -20.21
N LEU A 602 10.95 12.63 -19.42
CA LEU A 602 9.63 12.16 -19.82
C LEU A 602 8.56 12.81 -18.95
N PRO A 603 7.39 13.15 -19.53
CA PRO A 603 6.26 13.63 -18.76
C PRO A 603 5.79 12.54 -17.80
N TYR A 604 5.53 12.95 -16.56
CA TYR A 604 4.94 12.13 -15.53
C TYR A 604 3.83 12.91 -14.82
N PRO A 605 2.64 12.31 -14.54
CA PRO A 605 2.16 11.00 -15.02
C PRO A 605 1.87 10.97 -16.52
N VAL A 606 1.46 9.80 -17.05
CA VAL A 606 0.99 9.67 -18.45
C VAL A 606 -0.12 10.70 -18.69
N PRO A 607 0.11 11.71 -19.55
CA PRO A 607 -0.88 12.77 -19.80
C PRO A 607 -2.11 12.24 -20.55
N ASP A 608 -3.16 13.05 -20.62
CA ASP A 608 -4.41 12.69 -21.33
C ASP A 608 -4.19 12.42 -22.82
N ASP A 609 -3.23 13.11 -23.44
CA ASP A 609 -2.66 12.77 -24.76
C ASP A 609 -1.24 12.19 -24.56
N PRO A 610 -1.08 10.85 -24.55
CA PRO A 610 0.17 10.21 -24.16
C PRO A 610 1.36 10.61 -25.05
N ILE A 611 2.49 10.86 -24.40
CA ILE A 611 3.76 11.21 -25.06
C ILE A 611 4.67 9.98 -25.12
N PHE A 612 5.18 9.68 -26.31
CA PHE A 612 6.05 8.55 -26.60
C PHE A 612 7.45 9.03 -26.97
N VAL A 613 8.47 8.27 -26.59
CA VAL A 613 9.83 8.45 -27.12
C VAL A 613 9.95 7.64 -28.39
N VAL A 614 10.42 8.26 -29.46
CA VAL A 614 10.73 7.57 -30.70
C VAL A 614 12.21 7.74 -30.99
N ASN A 615 12.92 6.63 -31.24
CA ASN A 615 14.29 6.68 -31.75
C ASN A 615 14.44 5.91 -33.06
N ILE A 616 15.35 6.42 -33.90
CA ILE A 616 15.76 5.74 -35.13
C ILE A 616 16.65 4.57 -34.77
N ALA A 617 16.42 3.45 -35.45
CA ALA A 617 17.21 2.24 -35.35
C ALA A 617 18.05 2.00 -36.61
N ASP A 618 18.99 1.06 -36.53
CA ASP A 618 20.05 0.86 -37.52
C ASP A 618 19.52 0.63 -38.94
N CYS A 619 18.37 -0.03 -39.10
CA CYS A 619 17.83 -0.34 -40.43
C CYS A 619 17.36 0.93 -41.14
N LEU A 620 16.64 1.81 -40.44
CA LEU A 620 16.17 3.05 -41.04
C LEU A 620 17.32 4.05 -41.23
N SER A 621 18.33 4.04 -40.34
CA SER A 621 19.59 4.76 -40.56
C SER A 621 20.21 4.36 -41.89
N ALA A 622 20.37 3.05 -42.15
CA ALA A 622 20.94 2.54 -43.40
C ALA A 622 20.08 2.86 -44.64
N LEU A 623 18.74 2.75 -44.53
CA LEU A 623 17.81 3.07 -45.62
C LEU A 623 17.75 4.58 -45.93
N SER A 624 17.99 5.43 -44.93
CA SER A 624 18.11 6.88 -45.10
C SER A 624 19.51 7.33 -45.57
N HIS A 625 20.36 6.37 -45.96
CA HIS A 625 21.77 6.61 -46.33
C HIS A 625 22.57 7.38 -45.26
N ASP A 626 22.32 7.07 -43.99
CA ASP A 626 22.92 7.68 -42.79
C ASP A 626 22.50 9.14 -42.54
N THR A 627 21.44 9.61 -43.20
CA THR A 627 20.86 10.94 -42.95
C THR A 627 20.20 11.01 -41.57
N LEU A 628 19.60 9.91 -41.12
CA LEU A 628 19.03 9.78 -39.78
C LEU A 628 19.96 8.95 -38.88
N PRO A 629 20.44 9.49 -37.75
CA PRO A 629 21.36 8.76 -36.88
C PRO A 629 20.64 7.73 -36.01
N SER A 630 21.09 6.47 -36.08
CA SER A 630 20.82 5.47 -35.03
C SER A 630 21.63 5.82 -33.77
N THR A 631 20.95 6.30 -32.73
CA THR A 631 21.61 6.95 -31.59
C THR A 631 21.84 5.99 -30.43
N ILE A 632 23.10 5.97 -29.94
CA ILE A 632 23.50 5.15 -28.79
C ILE A 632 22.74 5.61 -27.55
N HIS A 633 22.11 4.67 -26.85
CA HIS A 633 21.36 4.92 -25.63
C HIS A 633 21.56 3.80 -24.60
N ARG A 634 21.27 4.11 -23.33
CA ARG A 634 21.44 3.21 -22.18
C ARG A 634 20.42 3.54 -21.10
N VAL A 635 20.26 2.63 -20.13
CA VAL A 635 19.48 2.91 -18.91
C VAL A 635 20.39 2.82 -17.70
N VAL A 636 20.37 3.85 -16.85
CA VAL A 636 21.20 3.93 -15.63
C VAL A 636 20.32 3.96 -14.37
N PRO A 637 20.82 3.50 -13.21
CA PRO A 637 20.08 3.63 -11.96
C PRO A 637 19.99 5.11 -11.55
N ALA A 638 18.84 5.51 -11.03
CA ALA A 638 18.60 6.83 -10.44
C ALA A 638 18.41 6.72 -8.92
N GLU A 639 18.38 7.85 -8.22
CA GLU A 639 18.33 7.91 -6.75
C GLU A 639 16.95 7.53 -6.18
N GLY A 640 15.94 7.45 -7.04
CA GLY A 640 14.58 7.07 -6.69
C GLY A 640 14.42 5.63 -6.18
N SER A 641 13.37 5.42 -5.40
CA SER A 641 13.06 4.14 -4.74
C SER A 641 11.87 3.37 -5.36
N ILE A 642 11.20 3.94 -6.35
CA ILE A 642 10.03 3.37 -7.00
C ILE A 642 10.47 2.61 -8.26
N PRO A 643 10.16 1.30 -8.39
CA PRO A 643 10.44 0.53 -9.60
C PRO A 643 9.88 1.22 -10.84
N ARG A 644 10.67 1.26 -11.92
CA ARG A 644 10.27 1.84 -13.21
C ARG A 644 9.93 0.74 -14.21
N ASN A 645 8.88 0.95 -15.00
CA ASN A 645 8.51 0.10 -16.12
C ASN A 645 8.52 0.87 -17.44
N CYS A 646 8.71 0.14 -18.54
CA CYS A 646 8.72 0.66 -19.90
C CYS A 646 8.05 -0.33 -20.86
N LEU A 647 7.22 0.18 -21.77
CA LEU A 647 6.67 -0.55 -22.90
C LEU A 647 7.48 -0.15 -24.14
N ALA A 648 8.27 -1.07 -24.69
CA ALA A 648 9.14 -0.80 -25.84
C ALA A 648 8.68 -1.59 -27.07
N LEU A 649 8.14 -0.90 -28.08
CA LEU A 649 7.84 -1.51 -29.37
C LEU A 649 9.06 -1.37 -30.30
N PHE A 650 9.68 -2.49 -30.64
CA PHE A 650 10.74 -2.56 -31.66
C PHE A 650 10.11 -2.86 -33.02
N VAL A 651 10.13 -1.90 -33.94
CA VAL A 651 9.53 -2.04 -35.27
C VAL A 651 10.52 -2.73 -36.22
N GLY A 652 10.06 -3.76 -36.92
CA GLY A 652 10.85 -4.52 -37.89
C GLY A 652 10.11 -4.77 -39.20
N PHE A 653 10.78 -5.46 -40.13
CA PHE A 653 10.21 -5.94 -41.39
C PHE A 653 9.96 -7.44 -41.39
N ASP A 654 9.11 -7.88 -42.34
CA ASP A 654 9.03 -9.28 -42.75
C ASP A 654 10.44 -9.82 -43.09
N PRO A 655 10.79 -11.06 -42.70
CA PRO A 655 12.14 -11.62 -42.92
C PRO A 655 12.61 -11.54 -44.37
N ASP A 656 11.67 -11.73 -45.30
CA ASP A 656 11.91 -11.77 -46.75
C ASP A 656 11.81 -10.40 -47.43
N GLN A 657 11.52 -9.33 -46.68
CA GLN A 657 11.45 -7.98 -47.23
C GLN A 657 12.80 -7.59 -47.83
N GLU A 658 12.82 -7.25 -49.11
CA GLU A 658 14.02 -6.75 -49.78
C GLU A 658 14.28 -5.28 -49.39
N LEU A 659 15.50 -5.02 -48.91
CA LEU A 659 16.01 -3.70 -48.58
C LEU A 659 16.96 -3.22 -49.68
N LYS A 660 16.72 -2.02 -50.21
CA LYS A 660 17.65 -1.36 -51.14
C LYS A 660 18.50 -0.36 -50.37
N LEU A 661 19.77 -0.69 -50.21
CA LEU A 661 20.75 0.11 -49.49
C LEU A 661 21.53 1.01 -50.45
N LYS A 662 22.36 1.88 -49.88
CA LYS A 662 23.31 2.73 -50.61
C LYS A 662 24.12 1.90 -51.62
N GLU A 663 24.45 2.51 -52.77
CA GLU A 663 25.19 1.87 -53.88
C GLU A 663 24.41 0.77 -54.65
N GLY A 664 23.10 0.64 -54.42
CA GLY A 664 22.23 -0.28 -55.17
C GLY A 664 22.28 -1.73 -54.68
N LYS A 665 22.81 -1.96 -53.47
CA LYS A 665 22.84 -3.29 -52.85
C LYS A 665 21.44 -3.67 -52.36
N THR A 666 20.90 -4.78 -52.87
CA THR A 666 19.65 -5.38 -52.40
C THR A 666 19.93 -6.57 -51.49
N VAL A 667 19.29 -6.64 -50.32
CA VAL A 667 19.44 -7.73 -49.35
C VAL A 667 18.12 -7.95 -48.60
N SER A 668 17.80 -9.20 -48.22
CA SER A 668 16.61 -9.44 -47.38
C SER A 668 16.82 -8.92 -45.96
N TYR A 669 15.75 -8.49 -45.29
CA TYR A 669 15.83 -7.97 -43.92
C TYR A 669 16.44 -8.99 -42.95
N GLU A 670 16.11 -10.28 -43.07
CA GLU A 670 16.69 -11.30 -42.20
C GLU A 670 18.22 -11.41 -42.39
N THR A 671 18.68 -11.36 -43.65
CA THR A 671 20.11 -11.43 -43.98
C THR A 671 20.83 -10.17 -43.49
N TRP A 672 20.26 -8.99 -43.76
CA TRP A 672 20.80 -7.72 -43.27
C TRP A 672 20.92 -7.69 -41.74
N ARG A 673 19.88 -8.15 -41.03
CA ARG A 673 19.86 -8.22 -39.57
C ARG A 673 20.93 -9.19 -39.03
N LYS A 674 21.09 -10.36 -39.66
CA LYS A 674 22.14 -11.34 -39.32
C LYS A 674 23.53 -10.75 -39.53
N ASP A 675 23.77 -10.10 -40.66
CA ASP A 675 25.04 -9.46 -41.00
C ASP A 675 25.39 -8.33 -40.03
N ARG A 676 24.43 -7.46 -39.71
CA ARG A 676 24.60 -6.35 -38.76
C ARG A 676 25.00 -6.84 -37.37
N ILE A 677 24.35 -7.90 -36.87
CA ILE A 677 24.68 -8.52 -35.58
C ILE A 677 26.07 -9.17 -35.65
N ALA A 678 26.38 -9.87 -36.74
CA ALA A 678 27.68 -10.52 -36.95
C ALA A 678 28.83 -9.51 -37.05
N GLU A 679 28.61 -8.36 -37.67
CA GLU A 679 29.56 -7.26 -37.78
C GLU A 679 29.92 -6.70 -36.39
N SER A 680 28.92 -6.43 -35.55
CA SER A 680 29.15 -6.04 -34.15
C SER A 680 29.95 -7.09 -33.38
N GLN A 681 29.65 -8.38 -33.56
CA GLN A 681 30.41 -9.46 -32.94
C GLN A 681 31.85 -9.58 -33.47
N LYS A 682 32.09 -9.21 -34.73
CA LYS A 682 33.43 -9.21 -35.35
C LYS A 682 34.29 -8.06 -34.81
N VAL A 683 33.71 -6.87 -34.64
CA VAL A 683 34.37 -5.74 -33.95
C VAL A 683 34.80 -6.15 -32.54
N LEU A 684 33.93 -6.87 -31.82
CA LEU A 684 34.24 -7.42 -30.49
C LEU A 684 35.42 -8.39 -30.51
N ARG A 685 35.48 -9.33 -31.47
CA ARG A 685 36.59 -10.30 -31.60
C ARG A 685 37.91 -9.65 -32.02
N ASN A 686 37.89 -8.68 -32.94
CA ASN A 686 39.11 -7.99 -33.40
C ASN A 686 39.74 -7.13 -32.28
N ARG A 687 38.94 -6.57 -31.37
CA ARG A 687 39.46 -5.90 -30.17
C ARG A 687 40.12 -6.89 -29.19
N MET A 688 39.61 -8.12 -29.08
CA MET A 688 40.25 -9.17 -28.26
C MET A 688 41.65 -9.51 -28.76
N SER A 689 41.83 -9.69 -30.08
CA SER A 689 43.14 -10.03 -30.66
C SER A 689 44.20 -8.94 -30.48
N VAL A 690 43.80 -7.67 -30.39
CA VAL A 690 44.72 -6.52 -30.18
C VAL A 690 45.06 -6.31 -28.70
N SER A 691 44.21 -6.77 -27.77
CA SER A 691 44.50 -6.71 -26.32
C SER A 691 45.41 -7.85 -25.81
N THR A 692 45.62 -8.89 -26.62
CA THR A 692 46.46 -10.06 -26.31
C THR A 692 47.80 -10.08 -27.05
N SER A 693 48.09 -9.04 -27.84
CA SER A 693 49.40 -8.76 -28.48
C SER A 693 50.04 -7.57 -27.80
#